data_AF-A0A0C2B5T8-F1
#
_entry.id   AF-A0A0C2B5T8-F1
#
_cell.length_a   1.000
_cell.length_b   1.000
_cell.length_c   1.000
_cell.angle_alpha   90.00
_cell.angle_beta   90.00
_cell.angle_gamma   90.00
#
_symmetry.space_group_name_H-M   'P 1'
#
loop_
_entity.id
_entity.type
_entity.pdbx_description
1 polymer ?
#
loop_
_entity_poly.entity_id
_entity_poly.type
_entity_poly.pdbx_seq_one_letter_code
_entity_poly.pdbx_strand_id
1 'polypeptide(L)'
;METPEESRASNPSATSADLSRRRFVAVAGAAIAAAGVGAGTAEAATGSALKGPAKTVAADTGVVNGGKAPKGTWLAGDTHVHDDHSSDGSGPRQTSQQTLPGNLPVGDQIGQGEKTGLDFMPLTDHRTYDQVWDPQWKSSKLLLLPGEEANGSPHAIVLGNVDVIVDGANPPGSASFRHVQQSVWDAHAQAAIWQQAHPDDGEYTPADGVNDNASVQGAHLVEVLNVASNPDAEVEYAENRWNAGFRFGVSAASDCHFRELWDIDSPGEPTTHVFTAGRSVLGILDGFRAGRTTVSQNIAGPFLTIEADVDGDGVFEAMGGDEVVVAERKLPKKAKLRVKVKGGKGTTVSVYAAPGRSAGPIAKFTPQRANETYELPLVLKGTDHGWYRVEARSPGSASGSEADPDLPDQLRGATSPIFVSVGAPADPRPEIALPAADTAADAAVLVTGDQGEFTGFSDIAVVGKVTHVVAELHQNQASKIVYRQLDAKGRVVRSSTLSGRSATARFPRVAATADDVWVVWQDERGEEQPHRPAILLAHSANGGASFKAPQKTNKGKGRAVTPALALIEDKHPLVVWSDNSAGAFDVYAQIIGVDKAATNVSAAGKTTSPGVSTDARSPRFPASLFPAVTVQNGKQAVISWQDDRFDPDPLWTGHTPPAGQPAGGGTDPDNWQILASVRKAPGRGWSNPVQVSRVTDRSDRHPGLTVDEHGTFVAIWESGALQSSGANLQLRAARSTDGGTTWTAFEQVCLAPEAMSQRAKLGLDPDGTVRAVWYDSRATDWRWKIFTATLDTGTGWSPAVQVTARGNNTWPALHRGVVVFTSDRAAKRTQRDATQQVYTVKLA
;
A
#
# COMPACT_ATOMS: atom_id res chain seq x y z
N MET A 1 16.77 48.36 -29.63
CA MET A 1 17.75 47.30 -29.93
C MET A 1 18.45 46.95 -28.63
N GLU A 2 17.71 46.53 -27.61
CA GLU A 2 17.10 45.19 -27.42
C GLU A 2 18.16 44.08 -27.29
N THR A 3 18.61 43.94 -26.05
CA THR A 3 19.10 42.71 -25.42
C THR A 3 17.92 41.99 -24.78
N PRO A 4 17.78 40.65 -24.87
CA PRO A 4 16.73 39.93 -24.16
C PRO A 4 17.15 39.59 -22.72
N GLU A 5 16.26 39.88 -21.78
CA GLU A 5 16.34 39.52 -20.36
C GLU A 5 16.06 38.01 -20.16
N GLU A 6 16.94 37.36 -19.40
CA GLU A 6 16.68 36.04 -18.81
C GLU A 6 15.78 36.21 -17.57
N SER A 7 14.55 35.70 -17.65
CA SER A 7 13.66 35.56 -16.49
C SER A 7 14.15 34.42 -15.60
N ARG A 8 14.73 34.74 -14.44
CA ARG A 8 14.93 33.78 -13.35
C ARG A 8 13.57 33.37 -12.79
N ALA A 9 13.14 32.16 -13.08
CA ALA A 9 12.08 31.49 -12.34
C ALA A 9 12.59 31.20 -10.92
N SER A 10 11.87 31.68 -9.91
CA SER A 10 12.08 31.36 -8.50
C SER A 10 11.65 29.92 -8.22
N ASN A 11 12.60 29.08 -7.78
CA ASN A 11 12.31 27.78 -7.18
C ASN A 11 11.48 27.97 -5.89
N PRO A 12 10.30 27.35 -5.74
CA PRO A 12 9.62 27.24 -4.46
C PRO A 12 10.08 25.92 -3.80
N SER A 13 11.25 25.92 -3.18
CA SER A 13 11.72 24.76 -2.39
C SER A 13 12.47 25.27 -1.15
N ALA A 14 11.76 25.86 -0.18
CA ALA A 14 12.36 26.25 1.10
C ALA A 14 11.36 26.66 2.22
N THR A 15 10.04 26.54 2.05
CA THR A 15 9.09 27.14 3.00
C THR A 15 8.78 26.27 4.23
N SER A 16 8.79 24.93 4.11
CA SER A 16 8.53 24.03 5.26
C SER A 16 9.66 24.05 6.31
N ALA A 17 10.93 24.17 5.86
CA ALA A 17 12.10 24.15 6.73
C ALA A 17 12.27 25.40 7.63
N ASP A 18 11.62 26.53 7.31
CA ASP A 18 11.71 27.76 8.11
C ASP A 18 10.69 27.79 9.28
N LEU A 19 9.62 26.97 9.18
CA LEU A 19 8.56 26.91 10.19
C LEU A 19 8.93 25.98 11.37
N SER A 20 9.58 24.83 11.11
CA SER A 20 10.05 23.92 12.18
C SER A 20 11.14 24.55 13.06
N ARG A 21 12.00 25.41 12.49
CA ARG A 21 13.00 26.19 13.23
C ARG A 21 12.41 27.16 14.25
N ARG A 22 11.21 27.70 14.01
CA ARG A 22 10.56 28.65 14.94
C ARG A 22 10.04 27.96 16.20
N ARG A 23 9.66 26.68 16.15
CA ARG A 23 9.24 25.92 17.35
C ARG A 23 10.41 25.60 18.30
N PHE A 24 11.63 25.39 17.80
CA PHE A 24 12.80 25.08 18.64
C PHE A 24 13.15 26.19 19.65
N VAL A 25 12.70 27.43 19.40
CA VAL A 25 12.96 28.59 20.28
C VAL A 25 11.86 28.80 21.34
N ALA A 26 10.68 28.17 21.20
CA ALA A 26 9.49 28.54 21.97
C ALA A 26 9.10 27.59 23.13
N VAL A 27 9.67 26.39 23.26
CA VAL A 27 9.17 25.33 24.18
C VAL A 27 9.59 25.50 25.66
N ALA A 28 10.30 26.56 26.04
CA ALA A 28 10.62 26.83 27.44
C ALA A 28 9.47 27.55 28.19
N GLY A 29 8.35 26.87 28.47
CA GLY A 29 7.30 27.47 29.32
C GLY A 29 6.05 26.65 29.58
N ALA A 30 5.97 26.11 30.81
CA ALA A 30 4.78 25.70 31.57
C ALA A 30 4.16 24.30 31.33
N ALA A 31 4.57 23.35 32.18
CA ALA A 31 3.82 22.12 32.50
C ALA A 31 3.16 22.26 33.88
N ILE A 32 1.87 21.90 34.01
CA ILE A 32 1.21 21.67 35.30
C ILE A 32 0.57 20.28 35.28
N ALA A 33 0.99 19.46 36.24
CA ALA A 33 0.54 18.08 36.46
C ALA A 33 -0.80 17.99 37.20
N ALA A 34 -1.58 16.96 36.90
CA ALA A 34 -2.58 16.41 37.84
C ALA A 34 -2.69 14.89 37.67
N ALA A 35 -2.37 14.17 38.75
CA ALA A 35 -2.48 12.72 38.89
C ALA A 35 -3.85 12.31 39.42
N GLY A 36 -4.33 11.10 39.05
CA GLY A 36 -5.50 10.46 39.63
C GLY A 36 -5.59 8.96 39.30
N VAL A 37 -5.66 8.13 40.32
CA VAL A 37 -5.48 6.67 40.37
C VAL A 37 -6.81 5.90 40.40
N GLY A 38 -6.83 4.65 39.87
CA GLY A 38 -7.67 3.52 40.35
C GLY A 38 -8.54 2.83 39.29
N ALA A 39 -8.11 1.69 38.72
CA ALA A 39 -8.36 0.28 39.13
C ALA A 39 -9.80 -0.23 38.88
N GLY A 40 -10.03 -1.11 37.88
CA GLY A 40 -10.16 -2.59 38.02
C GLY A 40 -11.62 -3.00 37.70
N THR A 41 -12.02 -4.13 37.14
CA THR A 41 -11.45 -5.45 36.83
C THR A 41 -12.34 -6.14 35.77
N ALA A 42 -11.74 -7.11 35.07
CA ALA A 42 -12.35 -7.95 34.04
C ALA A 42 -13.39 -8.95 34.56
N GLU A 43 -14.26 -9.44 33.66
CA GLU A 43 -14.74 -10.82 33.68
C GLU A 43 -14.87 -11.36 32.25
N ALA A 44 -14.30 -12.54 32.05
CA ALA A 44 -14.40 -13.37 30.87
C ALA A 44 -15.38 -14.52 31.15
N ALA A 45 -16.06 -15.04 30.11
CA ALA A 45 -15.98 -16.47 29.73
C ALA A 45 -17.15 -16.97 28.85
N THR A 46 -16.75 -17.52 27.70
CA THR A 46 -17.18 -18.84 27.15
C THR A 46 -18.51 -19.01 26.42
N GLY A 47 -18.46 -19.62 25.21
CA GLY A 47 -19.56 -20.44 24.69
C GLY A 47 -19.67 -20.68 23.17
N SER A 48 -18.84 -21.58 22.62
CA SER A 48 -19.16 -22.61 21.60
C SER A 48 -19.89 -22.30 20.26
N ALA A 49 -19.10 -22.35 19.18
CA ALA A 49 -19.16 -23.25 18.01
C ALA A 49 -20.45 -23.53 17.17
N LEU A 50 -20.30 -23.23 15.86
CA LEU A 50 -20.54 -24.06 14.64
C LEU A 50 -21.94 -24.21 13.97
N LYS A 51 -22.00 -23.75 12.70
CA LYS A 51 -22.41 -24.43 11.42
C LYS A 51 -23.57 -23.83 10.59
N GLY A 52 -23.23 -23.48 9.33
CA GLY A 52 -24.07 -23.62 8.12
C GLY A 52 -24.57 -22.32 7.46
N PRO A 53 -24.90 -22.35 6.15
CA PRO A 53 -24.01 -22.35 4.98
C PRO A 53 -23.95 -20.97 4.28
N ALA A 54 -22.98 -20.83 3.38
CA ALA A 54 -22.65 -19.64 2.61
C ALA A 54 -23.84 -19.03 1.85
N LYS A 55 -24.02 -17.72 2.00
CA LYS A 55 -24.77 -16.88 1.07
C LYS A 55 -23.83 -15.80 0.56
N THR A 56 -23.72 -15.75 -0.76
CA THR A 56 -23.24 -14.66 -1.60
C THR A 56 -23.65 -13.30 -1.04
N VAL A 57 -22.68 -12.46 -0.71
CA VAL A 57 -22.89 -11.03 -0.45
C VAL A 57 -22.53 -10.32 -1.75
N ALA A 58 -23.56 -9.88 -2.48
CA ALA A 58 -23.36 -8.94 -3.57
C ALA A 58 -22.87 -7.61 -2.98
N ALA A 59 -21.94 -6.96 -3.67
CA ALA A 59 -21.58 -5.56 -3.43
C ALA A 59 -22.86 -4.73 -3.24
N ASP A 60 -22.99 -4.11 -2.08
CA ASP A 60 -24.21 -3.41 -1.67
C ASP A 60 -24.33 -2.08 -2.43
N THR A 61 -24.95 -2.15 -3.59
CA THR A 61 -25.49 -1.00 -4.33
C THR A 61 -27.02 -1.02 -4.30
N GLY A 62 -27.63 -1.37 -3.17
CA GLY A 62 -29.07 -1.56 -3.03
C GLY A 62 -29.77 -0.49 -2.20
N VAL A 63 -30.87 0.04 -2.74
CA VAL A 63 -31.90 0.82 -2.04
C VAL A 63 -32.19 0.22 -0.65
N VAL A 64 -31.92 0.98 0.41
CA VAL A 64 -32.10 0.54 1.80
C VAL A 64 -33.59 0.46 2.12
N ASN A 65 -34.10 -0.76 2.27
CA ASN A 65 -35.33 -1.05 3.01
C ASN A 65 -35.05 -2.31 3.84
N GLY A 66 -34.96 -2.17 5.17
CA GLY A 66 -34.80 -3.28 6.11
C GLY A 66 -33.36 -3.76 6.33
N GLY A 67 -32.39 -2.84 6.34
CA GLY A 67 -30.99 -3.13 6.68
C GLY A 67 -30.77 -3.42 8.17
N LYS A 68 -29.54 -3.77 8.56
CA LYS A 68 -29.14 -3.86 9.96
C LYS A 68 -28.11 -2.77 10.23
N ALA A 69 -28.16 -2.17 11.43
CA ALA A 69 -27.12 -1.25 11.86
C ALA A 69 -25.71 -1.86 11.72
N PRO A 70 -24.70 -1.08 11.30
CA PRO A 70 -23.33 -1.55 11.17
C PRO A 70 -22.82 -2.16 12.48
N LYS A 71 -22.10 -3.29 12.36
CA LYS A 71 -21.48 -3.98 13.50
C LYS A 71 -19.97 -3.94 13.38
N GLY A 72 -19.30 -3.57 14.45
CA GLY A 72 -17.85 -3.40 14.46
C GLY A 72 -17.36 -2.67 15.71
N THR A 73 -16.10 -2.29 15.68
CA THR A 73 -15.42 -1.51 16.72
C THR A 73 -14.68 -0.35 16.07
N TRP A 74 -14.48 0.71 16.85
CA TRP A 74 -13.55 1.77 16.49
C TRP A 74 -12.16 1.39 17.01
N LEU A 75 -11.16 1.53 16.14
CA LEU A 75 -9.75 1.40 16.47
C LEU A 75 -9.10 2.78 16.36
N ALA A 76 -8.31 3.17 17.36
CA ALA A 76 -7.60 4.44 17.38
C ALA A 76 -6.19 4.26 16.80
N GLY A 77 -5.73 5.17 15.97
CA GLY A 77 -4.38 5.11 15.41
C GLY A 77 -3.94 6.41 14.79
N ASP A 78 -2.79 6.34 14.15
CA ASP A 78 -2.26 7.40 13.32
C ASP A 78 -2.18 6.91 11.87
N THR A 79 -2.14 7.83 10.92
CA THR A 79 -1.92 7.54 9.50
C THR A 79 -0.62 8.10 8.96
N HIS A 80 0.03 9.02 9.66
CA HIS A 80 1.16 9.78 9.13
C HIS A 80 2.20 9.99 10.24
N VAL A 81 3.28 9.19 10.21
CA VAL A 81 4.31 9.13 11.25
C VAL A 81 5.66 8.87 10.61
N HIS A 82 6.67 9.66 10.96
CA HIS A 82 8.01 9.59 10.39
C HIS A 82 9.04 9.04 11.38
N ASP A 83 10.14 8.52 10.84
CA ASP A 83 11.34 8.15 11.58
C ASP A 83 12.62 8.45 10.77
N ASP A 84 13.80 8.08 11.27
CA ASP A 84 15.06 8.38 10.58
C ASP A 84 15.24 7.71 9.20
N HIS A 85 14.28 6.94 8.67
CA HIS A 85 14.32 6.43 7.29
C HIS A 85 14.17 7.55 6.26
N SER A 86 13.42 8.62 6.55
CA SER A 86 13.38 9.83 5.73
C SER A 86 14.42 10.86 6.18
N SER A 87 14.79 11.79 5.30
CA SER A 87 15.82 12.79 5.62
C SER A 87 15.42 13.71 6.79
N ASP A 88 14.14 13.97 6.96
CA ASP A 88 13.58 14.91 7.92
C ASP A 88 12.92 14.27 9.12
N GLY A 89 12.83 12.94 9.20
CA GLY A 89 12.24 12.24 10.33
C GLY A 89 13.05 12.26 11.64
N SER A 90 13.98 13.21 11.80
CA SER A 90 14.46 13.63 13.11
C SER A 90 14.99 15.07 13.14
N GLY A 91 14.92 15.70 14.33
CA GLY A 91 15.29 17.09 14.54
C GLY A 91 16.76 17.39 14.19
N PRO A 92 17.73 16.59 14.68
CA PRO A 92 19.14 16.77 14.32
C PRO A 92 19.38 16.71 12.81
N ARG A 93 18.73 15.80 12.09
CA ARG A 93 18.96 15.64 10.64
C ARG A 93 18.31 16.74 9.82
N GLN A 94 17.06 17.09 10.14
CA GLN A 94 16.37 18.17 9.43
C GLN A 94 17.11 19.50 9.62
N THR A 95 17.49 19.84 10.86
CA THR A 95 18.13 21.14 11.16
C THR A 95 19.56 21.26 10.64
N SER A 96 20.27 20.14 10.48
CA SER A 96 21.66 20.08 10.03
C SER A 96 21.83 19.71 8.56
N GLN A 97 20.74 19.54 7.81
CA GLN A 97 20.77 19.05 6.43
C GLN A 97 21.55 17.74 6.31
N GLN A 98 21.17 16.74 7.11
CA GLN A 98 21.74 15.38 7.11
C GLN A 98 23.15 15.23 7.69
N THR A 99 23.77 16.31 8.19
CA THR A 99 25.17 16.25 8.67
C THR A 99 25.32 15.74 10.10
N LEU A 100 24.25 15.71 10.90
CA LEU A 100 24.24 15.14 12.26
C LEU A 100 23.61 13.73 12.30
N PRO A 101 23.95 12.90 13.31
CA PRO A 101 23.31 11.61 13.54
C PRO A 101 21.79 11.70 13.72
N GLY A 102 21.08 10.64 13.30
CA GLY A 102 19.66 10.47 13.61
C GLY A 102 19.44 10.09 15.08
N ASN A 103 18.27 10.42 15.62
CA ASN A 103 17.91 10.10 17.01
C ASN A 103 16.51 9.52 17.22
N LEU A 104 15.78 9.23 16.13
CA LEU A 104 14.44 8.68 16.11
C LEU A 104 14.41 7.34 15.36
N PRO A 105 14.84 6.24 16.01
CA PRO A 105 14.77 4.92 15.39
C PRO A 105 13.31 4.39 15.35
N VAL A 106 13.03 3.51 14.38
CA VAL A 106 11.75 2.78 14.20
C VAL A 106 11.17 2.26 15.52
N GLY A 107 12.01 1.64 16.36
CA GLY A 107 11.59 1.07 17.63
C GLY A 107 11.09 2.09 18.66
N ASP A 108 11.64 3.31 18.63
CA ASP A 108 11.23 4.39 19.54
C ASP A 108 9.86 4.95 19.14
N GLN A 109 9.59 5.15 17.84
CA GLN A 109 8.27 5.58 17.36
C GLN A 109 7.19 4.54 17.64
N ILE A 110 7.45 3.27 17.32
CA ILE A 110 6.52 2.17 17.65
C ILE A 110 6.29 2.11 19.17
N GLY A 111 7.36 2.24 19.95
CA GLY A 111 7.27 2.27 21.41
C GLY A 111 6.48 3.46 21.94
N GLN A 112 6.53 4.61 21.28
CA GLN A 112 5.73 5.77 21.63
C GLN A 112 4.26 5.57 21.29
N GLY A 113 3.93 5.06 20.09
CA GLY A 113 2.56 4.69 19.75
C GLY A 113 1.94 3.66 20.72
N GLU A 114 2.74 2.71 21.21
CA GLU A 114 2.32 1.77 22.26
C GLU A 114 2.03 2.47 23.61
N LYS A 115 2.79 3.51 23.97
CA LYS A 115 2.57 4.29 25.21
C LYS A 115 1.35 5.19 25.10
N THR A 116 1.15 5.81 23.94
CA THR A 116 -0.05 6.61 23.64
C THR A 116 -1.31 5.74 23.71
N GLY A 117 -1.18 4.46 23.38
CA GLY A 117 -2.26 3.48 23.48
C GLY A 117 -3.03 3.31 22.16
N LEU A 118 -2.32 3.48 21.04
CA LEU A 118 -2.87 3.24 19.71
C LEU A 118 -3.20 1.74 19.52
N ASP A 119 -4.15 1.46 18.63
CA ASP A 119 -4.46 0.13 18.13
C ASP A 119 -3.62 -0.24 16.90
N PHE A 120 -3.30 0.77 16.07
CA PHE A 120 -2.56 0.61 14.84
C PHE A 120 -1.68 1.82 14.54
N MET A 121 -0.63 1.58 13.77
CA MET A 121 0.30 2.64 13.36
C MET A 121 1.05 2.21 12.09
N PRO A 122 1.06 3.02 11.01
CA PRO A 122 2.03 2.91 9.94
C PRO A 122 3.31 3.67 10.31
N LEU A 123 4.34 3.50 9.47
CA LEU A 123 5.45 4.45 9.36
C LEU A 123 5.48 4.88 7.91
N THR A 124 5.43 6.19 7.66
CA THR A 124 5.14 6.80 6.36
C THR A 124 6.23 7.76 5.95
N ASP A 125 7.47 7.32 6.04
CA ASP A 125 8.64 8.11 5.68
C ASP A 125 8.60 8.59 4.22
N HIS A 126 9.11 9.80 3.98
CA HIS A 126 9.17 10.41 2.65
C HIS A 126 9.84 9.52 1.60
N ARG A 127 9.05 9.14 0.59
CA ARG A 127 9.44 8.46 -0.64
C ARG A 127 10.25 7.18 -0.42
N THR A 128 10.05 6.53 0.72
CA THR A 128 10.68 5.24 1.04
C THR A 128 9.69 4.29 1.71
N TYR A 129 9.91 3.01 1.44
CA TYR A 129 9.20 1.88 2.00
C TYR A 129 10.12 1.01 2.89
N ASP A 130 11.40 1.34 2.95
CA ASP A 130 12.44 0.46 3.51
C ASP A 130 12.38 0.29 5.03
N GLN A 131 11.69 1.20 5.74
CA GLN A 131 11.40 1.11 7.17
C GLN A 131 10.68 -0.18 7.56
N VAL A 132 9.91 -0.78 6.65
CA VAL A 132 9.27 -2.07 6.93
C VAL A 132 10.27 -3.21 7.01
N TRP A 133 11.47 -3.07 6.44
CA TRP A 133 12.52 -4.09 6.46
C TRP A 133 13.44 -3.99 7.67
N ASP A 134 13.37 -2.89 8.43
CA ASP A 134 14.14 -2.71 9.66
C ASP A 134 13.82 -3.83 10.70
N PRO A 135 14.83 -4.43 11.37
CA PRO A 135 14.62 -5.44 12.42
C PRO A 135 13.85 -4.96 13.67
N GLN A 136 13.72 -3.66 13.86
CA GLN A 136 12.93 -3.00 14.89
C GLN A 136 11.46 -2.80 14.49
N TRP A 137 11.08 -2.99 13.22
CA TRP A 137 9.69 -2.99 12.77
C TRP A 137 8.95 -4.20 13.35
N LYS A 138 8.50 -4.08 14.59
CA LYS A 138 7.78 -5.13 15.33
C LYS A 138 7.03 -4.53 16.50
N SER A 139 5.80 -5.00 16.70
CA SER A 139 5.03 -4.76 17.91
C SER A 139 4.24 -6.01 18.26
N SER A 140 4.00 -6.23 19.56
CA SER A 140 3.05 -7.25 20.03
C SER A 140 1.71 -6.65 20.47
N LYS A 141 1.57 -5.32 20.37
CA LYS A 141 0.41 -4.55 20.81
C LYS A 141 -0.27 -3.87 19.63
N LEU A 142 0.49 -3.16 18.79
CA LEU A 142 0.00 -2.43 17.62
C LEU A 142 -0.21 -3.37 16.43
N LEU A 143 -1.27 -3.13 15.65
CA LEU A 143 -1.30 -3.56 14.25
C LEU A 143 -0.35 -2.62 13.50
N LEU A 144 0.79 -3.14 13.07
CA LEU A 144 1.68 -2.38 12.20
C LEU A 144 1.19 -2.48 10.77
N LEU A 145 1.03 -1.33 10.12
CA LEU A 145 0.71 -1.25 8.70
C LEU A 145 1.99 -0.87 7.94
N PRO A 146 2.31 -1.52 6.81
CA PRO A 146 3.21 -0.90 5.85
C PRO A 146 2.65 0.47 5.44
N GLY A 147 3.52 1.43 5.19
CA GLY A 147 3.13 2.73 4.68
C GLY A 147 4.31 3.46 4.05
N GLU A 148 4.03 4.59 3.43
CA GLU A 148 5.00 5.53 2.87
C GLU A 148 4.30 6.88 2.66
N GLU A 149 5.05 7.97 2.70
CA GLU A 149 4.61 9.24 2.12
C GLU A 149 5.17 9.34 0.69
N ALA A 150 4.33 8.98 -0.27
CA ALA A 150 4.66 8.86 -1.67
C ALA A 150 4.67 10.22 -2.38
N ASN A 151 5.29 10.20 -3.57
CA ASN A 151 5.45 11.31 -4.50
C ASN A 151 6.37 12.45 -4.04
N GLY A 152 6.86 13.25 -5.00
CA GLY A 152 7.64 14.44 -4.74
C GLY A 152 6.78 15.66 -4.41
N SER A 153 5.75 15.91 -5.21
CA SER A 153 4.71 16.91 -4.96
C SER A 153 3.53 16.64 -5.93
N PRO A 154 2.28 16.70 -5.46
CA PRO A 154 1.89 16.75 -4.06
C PRO A 154 2.25 15.46 -3.33
N HIS A 155 2.54 15.56 -2.03
CA HIS A 155 2.72 14.38 -1.18
C HIS A 155 1.40 13.65 -0.95
N ALA A 156 1.48 12.33 -0.75
CA ALA A 156 0.33 11.52 -0.40
C ALA A 156 0.73 10.37 0.50
N ILE A 157 -0.17 9.98 1.40
CA ILE A 157 0.05 8.85 2.28
C ILE A 157 -0.50 7.58 1.62
N VAL A 158 0.31 6.52 1.62
CA VAL A 158 -0.10 5.20 1.18
C VAL A 158 -0.09 4.26 2.38
N LEU A 159 -1.19 3.54 2.61
CA LEU A 159 -1.34 2.62 3.74
C LEU A 159 -1.62 1.20 3.28
N GLY A 160 -0.88 0.23 3.82
CA GLY A 160 -1.05 -1.19 3.53
C GLY A 160 -0.54 -1.62 2.16
N ASN A 161 0.29 -0.81 1.51
CA ASN A 161 1.01 -1.19 0.30
C ASN A 161 1.88 -2.42 0.54
N VAL A 162 2.12 -3.16 -0.54
CA VAL A 162 2.95 -4.38 -0.49
C VAL A 162 4.40 -4.10 -0.85
N ASP A 163 4.63 -2.91 -1.41
CA ASP A 163 5.87 -2.42 -1.95
C ASP A 163 5.76 -0.91 -2.21
N VAL A 164 6.86 -0.30 -2.60
CA VAL A 164 6.93 1.14 -2.92
C VAL A 164 5.97 1.55 -4.05
N ILE A 165 5.32 2.71 -3.91
CA ILE A 165 4.66 3.41 -5.04
C ILE A 165 5.68 4.31 -5.71
N VAL A 166 5.91 4.03 -6.99
CA VAL A 166 6.90 4.77 -7.77
C VAL A 166 6.27 5.99 -8.40
N ASP A 167 6.76 7.16 -8.03
CA ASP A 167 6.36 8.43 -8.63
C ASP A 167 7.11 8.67 -9.95
N GLY A 168 6.42 8.40 -11.06
CA GLY A 168 6.95 8.50 -12.42
C GLY A 168 7.14 9.93 -12.91
N ALA A 169 7.90 10.09 -13.98
CA ALA A 169 8.02 11.40 -14.63
C ALA A 169 6.74 11.75 -15.38
N ASN A 170 6.36 13.03 -15.37
CA ASN A 170 5.24 13.51 -16.15
C ASN A 170 5.69 13.92 -17.57
N PRO A 171 5.20 13.29 -18.65
CA PRO A 171 5.65 13.60 -20.00
C PRO A 171 5.28 15.03 -20.41
N PRO A 172 6.12 15.68 -21.22
CA PRO A 172 5.85 17.03 -21.72
C PRO A 172 4.45 17.16 -22.34
N GLY A 173 3.68 18.16 -21.89
CA GLY A 173 2.32 18.44 -22.37
C GLY A 173 1.20 17.59 -21.76
N SER A 174 1.52 16.71 -20.80
CA SER A 174 0.51 16.01 -20.00
C SER A 174 -0.08 16.92 -18.90
N ALA A 175 -1.27 16.59 -18.40
CA ALA A 175 -1.82 17.25 -17.23
C ALA A 175 -0.90 17.03 -16.01
N SER A 176 -0.75 18.05 -15.14
CA SER A 176 0.21 18.01 -14.02
C SER A 176 0.03 16.78 -13.13
N PHE A 177 -1.22 16.35 -12.92
CA PHE A 177 -1.58 15.26 -12.00
C PHE A 177 -1.50 13.85 -12.60
N ARG A 178 -1.10 13.68 -13.87
CA ARG A 178 -1.08 12.36 -14.54
C ARG A 178 -0.25 11.33 -13.76
N HIS A 179 0.93 11.72 -13.28
CA HIS A 179 1.80 10.83 -12.50
C HIS A 179 1.13 10.43 -11.17
N VAL A 180 0.54 11.38 -10.44
CA VAL A 180 -0.24 11.11 -9.22
C VAL A 180 -1.40 10.15 -9.50
N GLN A 181 -2.12 10.34 -10.60
CA GLN A 181 -3.22 9.43 -10.97
C GLN A 181 -2.73 8.00 -11.25
N GLN A 182 -1.52 7.85 -11.82
CA GLN A 182 -0.89 6.55 -12.02
C GLN A 182 -0.47 5.90 -10.70
N SER A 183 0.03 6.70 -9.74
CA SER A 183 0.31 6.27 -8.37
C SER A 183 -0.96 5.78 -7.65
N VAL A 184 -2.09 6.48 -7.78
CA VAL A 184 -3.39 6.02 -7.24
C VAL A 184 -3.79 4.66 -7.82
N TRP A 185 -3.66 4.47 -9.14
CA TRP A 185 -3.98 3.19 -9.76
C TRP A 185 -3.01 2.07 -9.36
N ASP A 186 -1.74 2.36 -9.14
CA ASP A 186 -0.78 1.37 -8.63
C ASP A 186 -1.10 1.00 -7.17
N ALA A 187 -1.40 1.98 -6.32
CA ALA A 187 -1.83 1.73 -4.94
C ALA A 187 -3.08 0.83 -4.88
N HIS A 188 -4.06 1.08 -5.75
CA HIS A 188 -5.25 0.22 -5.86
C HIS A 188 -4.91 -1.20 -6.35
N ALA A 189 -3.96 -1.33 -7.28
CA ALA A 189 -3.46 -2.63 -7.73
C ALA A 189 -2.72 -3.40 -6.62
N GLN A 190 -2.25 -2.71 -5.58
CA GLN A 190 -1.65 -3.29 -4.37
C GLN A 190 -2.67 -3.59 -3.25
N ALA A 191 -3.96 -3.28 -3.45
CA ALA A 191 -5.01 -3.26 -2.42
C ALA A 191 -4.78 -2.24 -1.28
N ALA A 192 -3.92 -1.25 -1.53
CA ALA A 192 -3.53 -0.21 -0.58
C ALA A 192 -4.54 0.95 -0.55
N ILE A 193 -4.39 1.80 0.47
CA ILE A 193 -5.16 3.03 0.64
C ILE A 193 -4.34 4.19 0.11
N TRP A 194 -4.90 4.95 -0.82
CA TRP A 194 -4.47 6.30 -1.13
C TRP A 194 -5.14 7.34 -0.21
N GLN A 195 -4.33 8.12 0.50
CA GLN A 195 -4.73 9.24 1.35
C GLN A 195 -4.05 10.52 0.88
N GLN A 196 -4.83 11.59 0.70
CA GLN A 196 -4.27 12.91 0.42
C GLN A 196 -3.65 13.47 1.71
N ALA A 197 -2.34 13.73 1.69
CA ALA A 197 -1.65 14.42 2.78
C ALA A 197 -1.99 15.92 2.72
N HIS A 198 -2.20 16.54 3.88
CA HIS A 198 -2.40 17.99 4.09
C HIS A 198 -2.56 18.82 2.79
N PRO A 199 -3.75 18.80 2.14
CA PRO A 199 -3.95 19.29 0.77
C PRO A 199 -3.73 20.80 0.57
N ASP A 200 -3.55 21.54 1.65
CA ASP A 200 -3.13 22.93 1.67
C ASP A 200 -1.68 23.15 1.18
N ASP A 201 -0.90 22.08 1.02
CA ASP A 201 0.47 22.09 0.45
C ASP A 201 0.60 21.29 -0.85
N GLY A 202 -0.36 21.41 -1.78
CA GLY A 202 -0.22 20.74 -3.07
C GLY A 202 -1.42 20.81 -4.01
N GLU A 203 -2.62 20.90 -3.45
CA GLU A 203 -3.88 20.83 -4.20
C GLU A 203 -4.72 22.09 -4.07
N TYR A 204 -4.56 22.83 -2.98
CA TYR A 204 -5.52 23.86 -2.60
C TYR A 204 -4.89 25.00 -1.81
N THR A 205 -5.36 26.23 -2.05
CA THR A 205 -5.15 27.34 -1.12
C THR A 205 -6.46 28.10 -0.91
N PRO A 206 -6.69 28.75 0.25
CA PRO A 206 -7.85 29.61 0.44
C PRO A 206 -7.94 30.78 -0.56
N ALA A 207 -6.79 31.23 -1.08
CA ALA A 207 -6.71 32.35 -2.00
C ALA A 207 -7.11 31.97 -3.43
N ASP A 208 -6.62 30.82 -3.92
CA ASP A 208 -6.73 30.41 -5.32
C ASP A 208 -7.75 29.30 -5.54
N GLY A 209 -8.18 28.62 -4.47
CA GLY A 209 -9.01 27.43 -4.54
C GLY A 209 -8.20 26.20 -4.95
N VAL A 210 -8.88 25.27 -5.61
CA VAL A 210 -8.28 24.01 -6.10
C VAL A 210 -7.44 24.24 -7.36
N ASN A 211 -6.31 23.55 -7.47
CA ASN A 211 -5.46 23.53 -8.67
C ASN A 211 -5.64 22.23 -9.48
N ASP A 212 -4.83 22.04 -10.53
CA ASP A 212 -4.89 20.86 -11.40
C ASP A 212 -4.68 19.53 -10.66
N ASN A 213 -3.89 19.50 -9.57
CA ASN A 213 -3.63 18.30 -8.78
C ASN A 213 -4.89 17.83 -8.03
N ALA A 214 -5.83 18.74 -7.73
CA ALA A 214 -7.11 18.38 -7.14
C ALA A 214 -8.05 17.59 -8.08
N SER A 215 -7.65 17.40 -9.36
CA SER A 215 -8.39 16.58 -10.33
C SER A 215 -8.19 15.08 -10.15
N VAL A 216 -7.25 14.65 -9.30
CA VAL A 216 -6.96 13.23 -9.00
C VAL A 216 -8.21 12.51 -8.50
N GLN A 217 -8.50 11.35 -9.09
CA GLN A 217 -9.66 10.53 -8.71
C GLN A 217 -9.21 9.23 -8.05
N GLY A 218 -9.98 8.77 -7.06
CA GLY A 218 -9.79 7.48 -6.41
C GLY A 218 -9.24 7.53 -4.98
N ALA A 219 -8.99 8.72 -4.43
CA ALA A 219 -8.59 8.86 -3.03
C ALA A 219 -9.64 8.24 -2.08
N HIS A 220 -9.16 7.58 -1.02
CA HIS A 220 -10.02 6.98 0.00
C HIS A 220 -10.19 7.89 1.21
N LEU A 221 -9.13 8.64 1.56
CA LEU A 221 -9.05 9.53 2.70
C LEU A 221 -8.39 10.86 2.31
N VAL A 222 -8.68 11.89 3.09
CA VAL A 222 -8.04 13.21 3.03
C VAL A 222 -7.78 13.67 4.46
N GLU A 223 -6.58 14.15 4.73
CA GLU A 223 -6.26 14.77 6.01
C GLU A 223 -7.07 16.06 6.19
N VAL A 224 -7.73 16.20 7.35
CA VAL A 224 -8.51 17.40 7.71
C VAL A 224 -8.17 17.94 9.10
N LEU A 225 -7.22 17.28 9.76
CA LEU A 225 -6.72 17.63 11.07
C LEU A 225 -5.30 17.07 11.16
N ASN A 226 -4.33 17.92 10.83
CA ASN A 226 -2.91 17.63 10.95
C ASN A 226 -2.25 18.73 11.80
N VAL A 227 -1.36 18.33 12.73
CA VAL A 227 -0.72 19.25 13.67
C VAL A 227 0.33 20.16 13.00
N ALA A 228 0.81 19.78 11.81
CA ALA A 228 1.81 20.48 11.04
C ALA A 228 1.22 21.48 10.02
N SER A 229 -0.06 21.43 9.71
CA SER A 229 -0.69 22.17 8.59
C SER A 229 -1.80 23.14 9.04
N ASN A 230 -2.68 23.55 8.10
CA ASN A 230 -3.87 24.36 8.33
C ASN A 230 -5.19 23.54 8.22
N PRO A 231 -5.69 22.96 9.33
CA PRO A 231 -6.93 22.18 9.34
C PRO A 231 -8.17 22.89 8.78
N ASP A 232 -8.25 24.23 8.87
CA ASP A 232 -9.39 24.95 8.31
C ASP A 232 -9.31 25.01 6.77
N ALA A 233 -8.13 25.13 6.16
CA ALA A 233 -7.97 25.05 4.71
C ALA A 233 -8.25 23.62 4.20
N GLU A 234 -7.76 22.60 4.90
CA GLU A 234 -7.99 21.19 4.56
C GLU A 234 -9.48 20.81 4.59
N VAL A 235 -10.22 21.27 5.61
CA VAL A 235 -11.68 21.07 5.66
C VAL A 235 -12.37 21.77 4.50
N GLU A 236 -11.91 22.95 4.08
CA GLU A 236 -12.48 23.67 2.93
C GLU A 236 -12.24 22.92 1.62
N TYR A 237 -11.04 22.39 1.41
CA TYR A 237 -10.74 21.48 0.31
C TYR A 237 -11.68 20.27 0.31
N ALA A 238 -11.83 19.59 1.46
CA ALA A 238 -12.67 18.41 1.57
C ALA A 238 -14.14 18.71 1.20
N GLU A 239 -14.71 19.79 1.75
CA GLU A 239 -16.07 20.23 1.43
C GLU A 239 -16.23 20.59 -0.05
N ASN A 240 -15.24 21.28 -0.63
CA ASN A 240 -15.20 21.59 -2.06
C ASN A 240 -15.26 20.32 -2.91
N ARG A 241 -14.40 19.34 -2.66
CA ARG A 241 -14.38 18.08 -3.41
C ARG A 241 -15.65 17.27 -3.23
N TRP A 242 -16.21 17.21 -2.02
CA TRP A 242 -17.48 16.50 -1.78
C TRP A 242 -18.65 17.13 -2.55
N ASN A 243 -18.70 18.46 -2.65
CA ASN A 243 -19.64 19.19 -3.50
C ASN A 243 -19.46 18.86 -4.99
N ALA A 244 -18.22 18.60 -5.42
CA ALA A 244 -17.89 18.15 -6.77
C ALA A 244 -18.17 16.66 -7.03
N GLY A 245 -18.67 15.89 -6.04
CA GLY A 245 -19.05 14.48 -6.22
C GLY A 245 -17.97 13.47 -5.81
N PHE A 246 -16.87 13.93 -5.22
CA PHE A 246 -15.80 13.04 -4.74
C PHE A 246 -16.24 12.33 -3.46
N ARG A 247 -15.80 11.08 -3.28
CA ARG A 247 -16.24 10.19 -2.20
C ARG A 247 -15.03 9.60 -1.47
N PHE A 248 -14.59 10.32 -0.45
CA PHE A 248 -13.54 9.92 0.48
C PHE A 248 -13.97 10.20 1.92
N GLY A 249 -13.35 9.51 2.88
CA GLY A 249 -13.45 9.83 4.31
C GLY A 249 -12.37 10.82 4.75
N VAL A 250 -12.33 11.16 6.03
CA VAL A 250 -11.33 12.06 6.60
C VAL A 250 -10.30 11.31 7.44
N SER A 251 -9.09 11.82 7.51
CA SER A 251 -8.04 11.35 8.42
C SER A 251 -7.47 12.51 9.24
N ALA A 252 -6.86 12.13 10.36
CA ALA A 252 -6.01 12.95 11.18
C ALA A 252 -4.64 12.31 11.26
N ALA A 253 -3.63 13.16 11.30
CA ALA A 253 -2.23 12.81 11.18
C ALA A 253 -1.43 13.59 12.22
N SER A 254 -0.61 12.91 13.02
CA SER A 254 0.37 13.62 13.84
C SER A 254 1.48 14.20 12.99
N ASP A 255 1.80 13.61 11.85
CA ASP A 255 2.96 14.02 11.06
C ASP A 255 4.22 14.11 11.94
N CYS A 256 4.33 13.15 12.87
CA CYS A 256 5.28 13.23 13.97
C CYS A 256 6.69 12.88 13.47
N HIS A 257 7.55 13.89 13.42
CA HIS A 257 8.96 13.77 13.02
C HIS A 257 9.93 13.79 14.20
N PHE A 258 9.57 14.42 15.33
CA PHE A 258 10.52 14.79 16.38
C PHE A 258 10.13 14.25 17.75
N ARG A 259 10.94 13.35 18.28
CA ARG A 259 10.80 12.90 19.69
C ARG A 259 10.90 14.03 20.70
N GLU A 260 11.59 15.12 20.36
CA GLU A 260 11.69 16.31 21.20
C GLU A 260 10.35 17.02 21.39
N LEU A 261 9.38 16.78 20.49
CA LEU A 261 8.07 17.42 20.52
C LEU A 261 6.95 16.49 21.02
N TRP A 262 7.24 15.26 21.45
CA TRP A 262 6.22 14.28 21.88
C TRP A 262 5.30 14.74 23.01
N ASP A 263 5.63 15.80 23.76
CA ASP A 263 4.73 16.38 24.75
C ASP A 263 3.55 17.17 24.12
N ILE A 264 3.64 17.51 22.83
CA ILE A 264 2.65 18.32 22.08
C ILE A 264 2.35 17.80 20.66
N ASP A 265 3.16 16.87 20.15
CA ASP A 265 3.18 16.36 18.78
C ASP A 265 3.74 14.93 18.78
N SER A 266 2.89 13.97 19.15
CA SER A 266 3.22 12.56 19.35
C SER A 266 2.42 11.69 18.40
N PRO A 267 2.88 10.47 18.06
CA PRO A 267 2.04 9.52 17.31
C PRO A 267 0.67 9.37 17.97
N GLY A 268 -0.38 9.68 17.19
CA GLY A 268 -1.77 9.73 17.63
C GLY A 268 -2.27 11.09 18.14
N GLU A 269 -1.51 12.17 18.01
CA GLU A 269 -1.92 13.53 18.39
C GLU A 269 -1.77 14.49 17.19
N PRO A 270 -2.76 14.59 16.30
CA PRO A 270 -4.15 14.06 16.39
C PRO A 270 -4.35 12.59 16.00
N THR A 271 -5.50 12.02 16.38
CA THR A 271 -5.85 10.60 16.20
C THR A 271 -6.88 10.39 15.09
N THR A 272 -6.60 9.44 14.20
CA THR A 272 -7.61 8.82 13.34
C THR A 272 -8.27 7.64 14.04
N HIS A 273 -9.59 7.65 14.14
CA HIS A 273 -10.37 6.48 14.53
C HIS A 273 -10.99 5.85 13.29
N VAL A 274 -10.82 4.54 13.11
CA VAL A 274 -11.38 3.77 12.00
C VAL A 274 -12.36 2.72 12.52
N PHE A 275 -13.54 2.65 11.89
CA PHE A 275 -14.52 1.62 12.20
C PHE A 275 -14.25 0.36 11.39
N THR A 276 -14.08 -0.77 12.08
CA THR A 276 -13.80 -2.06 11.46
C THR A 276 -14.76 -3.11 11.99
N ALA A 277 -15.14 -4.09 11.17
CA ALA A 277 -15.90 -5.25 11.64
C ALA A 277 -15.05 -6.23 12.50
N GLY A 278 -13.73 -6.02 12.58
CA GLY A 278 -12.78 -6.95 13.21
C GLY A 278 -11.36 -6.38 13.25
N ARG A 279 -10.69 -6.53 14.39
CA ARG A 279 -9.32 -6.02 14.61
C ARG A 279 -8.31 -6.84 13.82
N SER A 280 -7.94 -6.34 12.64
CA SER A 280 -6.95 -6.90 11.71
C SER A 280 -6.46 -5.79 10.77
N VAL A 281 -5.31 -5.98 10.10
CA VAL A 281 -4.81 -5.02 9.11
C VAL A 281 -5.84 -4.85 7.99
N LEU A 282 -6.35 -5.93 7.41
CA LEU A 282 -7.39 -5.84 6.38
C LEU A 282 -8.68 -5.18 6.88
N GLY A 283 -9.07 -5.41 8.13
CA GLY A 283 -10.22 -4.74 8.72
C GLY A 283 -10.06 -3.22 8.77
N ILE A 284 -8.84 -2.74 9.08
CA ILE A 284 -8.50 -1.30 9.04
C ILE A 284 -8.54 -0.78 7.61
N LEU A 285 -7.88 -1.47 6.66
CA LEU A 285 -7.87 -1.05 5.26
C LEU A 285 -9.28 -1.03 4.65
N ASP A 286 -10.14 -2.00 4.99
CA ASP A 286 -11.56 -2.01 4.59
C ASP A 286 -12.30 -0.78 5.15
N GLY A 287 -12.06 -0.42 6.41
CA GLY A 287 -12.62 0.78 7.05
C GLY A 287 -12.18 2.07 6.38
N PHE A 288 -10.90 2.20 6.05
CA PHE A 288 -10.34 3.31 5.28
C PHE A 288 -10.88 3.38 3.86
N ARG A 289 -10.98 2.24 3.15
CA ARG A 289 -11.57 2.16 1.81
C ARG A 289 -13.02 2.66 1.79
N ALA A 290 -13.78 2.38 2.84
CA ALA A 290 -15.14 2.87 3.03
C ALA A 290 -15.20 4.32 3.58
N GLY A 291 -14.06 4.90 3.99
CA GLY A 291 -14.00 6.22 4.63
C GLY A 291 -14.71 6.25 5.99
N ARG A 292 -14.86 5.10 6.65
CA ARG A 292 -15.55 4.98 7.94
C ARG A 292 -14.65 5.41 9.09
N THR A 293 -14.38 6.70 9.10
CA THR A 293 -13.39 7.34 9.97
C THR A 293 -13.99 8.52 10.72
N THR A 294 -13.40 8.82 11.86
CA THR A 294 -13.60 10.08 12.59
C THR A 294 -12.27 10.50 13.18
N VAL A 295 -12.05 11.80 13.29
CA VAL A 295 -10.81 12.37 13.80
C VAL A 295 -11.05 13.06 15.14
N SER A 296 -10.02 13.06 15.97
CA SER A 296 -10.01 13.75 17.27
C SER A 296 -8.63 14.31 17.55
N GLN A 297 -8.55 15.38 18.32
CA GLN A 297 -7.28 16.02 18.69
C GLN A 297 -6.25 15.09 19.36
N ASN A 298 -6.72 14.00 19.99
CA ASN A 298 -5.95 12.91 20.56
C ASN A 298 -6.94 11.80 21.01
N ILE A 299 -6.44 10.68 21.55
CA ILE A 299 -7.25 9.51 21.97
C ILE A 299 -8.26 9.88 23.06
N ALA A 300 -7.94 10.85 23.92
CA ALA A 300 -8.82 11.31 25.01
C ALA A 300 -9.74 12.47 24.59
N GLY A 301 -9.60 12.96 23.36
CA GLY A 301 -10.35 14.09 22.84
C GLY A 301 -11.83 13.79 22.58
N PRO A 302 -12.61 14.80 22.16
CA PRO A 302 -13.99 14.60 21.76
C PRO A 302 -14.09 13.58 20.61
N PHE A 303 -14.79 12.49 20.85
CA PHE A 303 -15.06 11.45 19.87
C PHE A 303 -16.48 11.61 19.34
N LEU A 304 -16.61 11.74 18.02
CA LEU A 304 -17.87 12.05 17.34
C LEU A 304 -18.27 10.90 16.41
N THR A 305 -19.57 10.63 16.31
CA THR A 305 -20.11 9.80 15.23
C THR A 305 -21.34 10.44 14.64
N ILE A 306 -21.53 10.26 13.33
CA ILE A 306 -22.78 10.56 12.63
C ILE A 306 -23.33 9.25 12.03
N GLU A 307 -24.63 9.06 12.20
CA GLU A 307 -25.39 7.90 11.70
C GLU A 307 -26.66 8.39 11.00
N ALA A 308 -27.19 7.63 10.04
CA ALA A 308 -28.44 7.96 9.34
C ALA A 308 -29.42 6.77 9.33
N ASP A 309 -30.67 7.08 9.65
CA ASP A 309 -31.88 6.30 9.42
C ASP A 309 -32.58 6.92 8.20
N VAL A 310 -32.32 6.37 7.02
CA VAL A 310 -32.73 6.98 5.75
C VAL A 310 -34.16 6.60 5.37
N ASP A 311 -34.61 5.40 5.75
CA ASP A 311 -35.96 4.89 5.47
C ASP A 311 -36.99 5.20 6.59
N GLY A 312 -36.53 5.68 7.74
CA GLY A 312 -37.34 6.14 8.86
C GLY A 312 -37.94 5.01 9.69
N ASP A 313 -37.36 3.81 9.67
CA ASP A 313 -37.82 2.64 10.40
C ASP A 313 -37.32 2.59 11.87
N GLY A 314 -36.36 3.44 12.23
CA GLY A 314 -35.75 3.55 13.55
C GLY A 314 -34.41 2.81 13.71
N VAL A 315 -33.98 2.07 12.70
CA VAL A 315 -32.63 1.51 12.57
C VAL A 315 -31.76 2.53 11.80
N PHE A 316 -30.48 2.61 12.14
CA PHE A 316 -29.55 3.53 11.50
C PHE A 316 -28.50 2.70 10.78
N GLU A 317 -28.75 2.43 9.50
CA GLU A 317 -27.96 1.54 8.64
C GLU A 317 -26.68 2.18 8.14
N ALA A 318 -26.66 3.51 8.04
CA ALA A 318 -25.53 4.25 7.49
C ALA A 318 -24.77 5.00 8.59
N MET A 319 -23.47 5.13 8.40
CA MET A 319 -22.57 5.88 9.26
C MET A 319 -21.61 6.76 8.44
N GLY A 320 -20.92 7.68 9.11
CA GLY A 320 -19.91 8.53 8.46
C GLY A 320 -18.94 7.70 7.62
N GLY A 321 -18.75 8.11 6.36
CA GLY A 321 -18.03 7.39 5.30
C GLY A 321 -18.94 6.83 4.21
N ASP A 322 -20.13 6.35 4.58
CA ASP A 322 -21.05 5.64 3.69
C ASP A 322 -21.69 6.56 2.64
N GLU A 323 -21.93 6.01 1.45
CA GLU A 323 -22.78 6.61 0.42
C GLU A 323 -24.07 5.80 0.26
N VAL A 324 -25.19 6.43 0.63
CA VAL A 324 -26.53 5.84 0.50
C VAL A 324 -27.20 6.33 -0.77
N VAL A 325 -27.74 5.43 -1.57
CA VAL A 325 -28.53 5.77 -2.77
C VAL A 325 -30.02 5.60 -2.47
N VAL A 326 -30.78 6.67 -2.61
CA VAL A 326 -32.24 6.71 -2.43
C VAL A 326 -32.96 6.87 -3.76
N ALA A 327 -34.15 6.30 -3.88
CA ALA A 327 -34.93 6.37 -5.13
C ALA A 327 -35.47 7.79 -5.40
N GLU A 328 -35.89 8.49 -4.36
CA GLU A 328 -36.51 9.81 -4.47
C GLU A 328 -35.90 10.79 -3.47
N ARG A 329 -35.87 12.07 -3.85
CA ARG A 329 -35.38 13.16 -2.98
C ARG A 329 -36.20 13.34 -1.71
N LYS A 330 -37.50 13.04 -1.79
CA LYS A 330 -38.42 13.20 -0.65
C LYS A 330 -38.32 11.98 0.26
N LEU A 331 -37.50 12.08 1.28
CA LEU A 331 -37.37 11.05 2.30
C LEU A 331 -38.62 10.93 3.19
N PRO A 332 -38.84 9.78 3.84
CA PRO A 332 -39.87 9.61 4.85
C PRO A 332 -39.75 10.66 5.96
N LYS A 333 -40.88 11.13 6.50
CA LYS A 333 -40.90 12.13 7.59
C LYS A 333 -40.15 11.71 8.85
N LYS A 334 -39.93 10.40 9.01
CA LYS A 334 -39.22 9.80 10.15
C LYS A 334 -37.71 9.64 9.90
N ALA A 335 -37.22 9.89 8.70
CA ALA A 335 -35.80 9.82 8.39
C ALA A 335 -35.01 10.80 9.27
N LYS A 336 -33.89 10.33 9.82
CA LYS A 336 -33.13 11.04 10.85
C LYS A 336 -31.63 10.90 10.67
N LEU A 337 -30.92 11.93 11.11
CA LEU A 337 -29.51 11.84 11.45
C LEU A 337 -29.38 11.74 12.98
N ARG A 338 -28.40 10.95 13.44
CA ARG A 338 -28.04 10.84 14.84
C ARG A 338 -26.57 11.16 15.03
N VAL A 339 -26.31 12.13 15.90
CA VAL A 339 -24.97 12.55 16.30
C VAL A 339 -24.72 12.04 17.71
N LYS A 340 -23.66 11.26 17.90
CA LYS A 340 -23.20 10.85 19.22
C LYS A 340 -21.89 11.56 19.52
N VAL A 341 -21.78 12.06 20.74
CA VAL A 341 -20.63 12.78 21.24
C VAL A 341 -20.16 12.09 22.51
N LYS A 342 -18.88 11.74 22.58
CA LYS A 342 -18.21 11.20 23.76
C LYS A 342 -17.04 12.12 24.12
N GLY A 343 -16.88 12.45 25.40
CA GLY A 343 -15.87 13.39 25.86
C GLY A 343 -16.10 14.86 25.44
N GLY A 344 -17.30 15.25 25.01
CA GLY A 344 -17.56 16.56 24.39
C GLY A 344 -18.17 17.63 25.30
N LYS A 345 -18.08 17.50 26.63
CA LYS A 345 -18.70 18.48 27.54
C LYS A 345 -18.14 19.89 27.27
N GLY A 346 -19.02 20.85 27.00
CA GLY A 346 -18.66 22.25 26.79
C GLY A 346 -18.09 22.58 25.42
N THR A 347 -17.99 21.61 24.50
CA THR A 347 -17.62 21.88 23.11
C THR A 347 -18.79 22.48 22.34
N THR A 348 -18.50 23.20 21.26
CA THR A 348 -19.50 23.56 20.24
C THR A 348 -19.53 22.46 19.19
N VAL A 349 -20.63 21.73 19.11
CA VAL A 349 -20.83 20.66 18.11
C VAL A 349 -21.71 21.20 17.00
N SER A 350 -21.17 21.28 15.78
CA SER A 350 -21.86 21.79 14.60
C SER A 350 -22.11 20.66 13.61
N VAL A 351 -23.33 20.58 13.09
CA VAL A 351 -23.69 19.68 11.99
C VAL A 351 -23.78 20.52 10.72
N TYR A 352 -23.03 20.12 9.70
CA TYR A 352 -23.06 20.76 8.39
C TYR A 352 -23.69 19.83 7.36
N ALA A 353 -24.27 20.45 6.34
CA ALA A 353 -24.67 19.79 5.11
C ALA A 353 -24.08 20.54 3.92
N ALA A 354 -24.03 19.89 2.75
CA ALA A 354 -23.67 20.56 1.50
C ALA A 354 -24.40 21.93 1.34
N PRO A 355 -23.70 23.03 0.97
CA PRO A 355 -22.32 23.07 0.48
C PRO A 355 -21.22 23.16 1.56
N GLY A 356 -21.55 23.07 2.85
CA GLY A 356 -20.57 23.09 3.94
C GLY A 356 -20.57 24.38 4.76
N ARG A 357 -19.42 24.72 5.36
CA ARG A 357 -19.29 25.82 6.34
C ARG A 357 -19.71 27.18 5.77
N SER A 358 -19.53 27.39 4.48
CA SER A 358 -19.94 28.61 3.78
C SER A 358 -21.45 28.89 3.85
N ALA A 359 -22.29 27.87 4.05
CA ALA A 359 -23.73 28.01 4.26
C ALA A 359 -24.16 28.06 5.74
N GLY A 360 -23.21 27.90 6.66
CA GLY A 360 -23.45 27.75 8.09
C GLY A 360 -24.00 26.36 8.48
N PRO A 361 -23.97 26.03 9.78
CA PRO A 361 -24.41 24.74 10.27
C PRO A 361 -25.93 24.62 10.25
N ILE A 362 -26.43 23.43 9.92
CA ILE A 362 -27.86 23.09 9.97
C ILE A 362 -28.36 22.84 11.40
N ALA A 363 -27.44 22.53 12.32
CA ALA A 363 -27.71 22.40 13.75
C ALA A 363 -26.44 22.70 14.56
N LYS A 364 -26.63 23.24 15.77
CA LYS A 364 -25.56 23.52 16.75
C LYS A 364 -25.99 23.00 18.12
N PHE A 365 -25.08 22.33 18.81
CA PHE A 365 -25.28 21.79 20.16
C PHE A 365 -24.11 22.18 21.08
N THR A 366 -24.40 22.28 22.38
CA THR A 366 -23.38 22.43 23.42
C THR A 366 -23.60 21.34 24.46
N PRO A 367 -22.84 20.23 24.41
CA PRO A 367 -23.03 19.12 25.34
C PRO A 367 -22.81 19.55 26.79
N GLN A 368 -23.77 19.20 27.65
CA GLN A 368 -23.73 19.51 29.08
C GLN A 368 -23.08 18.38 29.90
N ARG A 369 -23.09 17.16 29.35
CA ARG A 369 -22.42 15.96 29.86
C ARG A 369 -21.31 15.52 28.92
N ALA A 370 -20.42 14.67 29.44
CA ALA A 370 -19.34 14.10 28.63
C ALA A 370 -19.87 13.31 27.43
N ASN A 371 -20.98 12.58 27.61
CA ASN A 371 -21.58 11.75 26.58
C ASN A 371 -23.02 12.20 26.32
N GLU A 372 -23.32 12.58 25.09
CA GLU A 372 -24.67 12.99 24.66
C GLU A 372 -24.99 12.48 23.25
N THR A 373 -26.27 12.43 22.92
CA THR A 373 -26.77 12.01 21.61
C THR A 373 -27.86 12.98 21.17
N TYR A 374 -27.78 13.42 19.93
CA TYR A 374 -28.74 14.33 19.31
C TYR A 374 -29.32 13.69 18.06
N GLU A 375 -30.62 13.85 17.85
CA GLU A 375 -31.29 13.43 16.62
C GLU A 375 -31.87 14.66 15.92
N LEU A 376 -31.72 14.71 14.60
CA LEU A 376 -32.24 15.78 13.75
C LEU A 376 -32.91 15.19 12.50
N PRO A 377 -33.94 15.84 11.93
CA PRO A 377 -34.56 15.39 10.69
C PRO A 377 -33.56 15.32 9.55
N LEU A 378 -33.55 14.22 8.79
CA LEU A 378 -32.78 14.10 7.57
C LEU A 378 -33.59 14.63 6.38
N VAL A 379 -33.15 15.74 5.79
CA VAL A 379 -33.84 16.39 4.67
C VAL A 379 -32.85 16.71 3.55
N LEU A 380 -33.07 16.13 2.39
CA LEU A 380 -32.29 16.41 1.17
C LEU A 380 -32.73 17.74 0.56
N LYS A 381 -31.78 18.67 0.38
CA LYS A 381 -32.00 19.99 -0.20
C LYS A 381 -31.09 20.20 -1.41
N GLY A 382 -31.58 20.94 -2.41
CA GLY A 382 -30.75 21.39 -3.53
C GLY A 382 -30.49 20.31 -4.59
N THR A 383 -29.33 19.66 -4.50
CA THR A 383 -28.75 18.75 -5.51
C THR A 383 -29.17 17.29 -5.32
N ASP A 384 -28.95 16.45 -6.33
CA ASP A 384 -29.15 14.99 -6.24
C ASP A 384 -28.07 14.28 -5.44
N HIS A 385 -26.98 14.97 -5.10
CA HIS A 385 -25.89 14.46 -4.29
C HIS A 385 -25.63 15.43 -3.14
N GLY A 386 -25.95 15.01 -1.92
CA GLY A 386 -25.72 15.75 -0.69
C GLY A 386 -24.82 14.99 0.27
N TRP A 387 -24.34 15.68 1.30
CA TRP A 387 -23.53 15.10 2.35
C TRP A 387 -23.79 15.80 3.69
N TYR A 388 -23.53 15.10 4.80
CA TYR A 388 -23.68 15.61 6.16
C TYR A 388 -22.50 15.19 7.02
N ARG A 389 -21.89 16.13 7.75
CA ARG A 389 -20.78 15.85 8.67
C ARG A 389 -20.94 16.60 9.99
N VAL A 390 -20.16 16.21 10.98
CA VAL A 390 -20.12 16.85 12.30
C VAL A 390 -18.71 17.30 12.60
N GLU A 391 -18.56 18.44 13.26
CA GLU A 391 -17.31 18.84 13.91
C GLU A 391 -17.57 19.33 15.33
N ALA A 392 -16.55 19.22 16.17
CA ALA A 392 -16.51 19.81 17.51
C ALA A 392 -15.38 20.83 17.57
N ARG A 393 -15.69 22.03 18.06
CA ARG A 393 -14.70 23.08 18.33
C ARG A 393 -14.74 23.51 19.79
N SER A 394 -13.59 23.90 20.34
CA SER A 394 -13.51 24.51 21.67
C SER A 394 -12.23 25.35 21.82
N PRO A 395 -12.20 26.29 22.77
CA PRO A 395 -10.96 26.97 23.15
C PRO A 395 -9.86 25.98 23.51
N GLY A 396 -8.60 26.38 23.29
CA GLY A 396 -7.40 25.61 23.66
C GLY A 396 -6.25 25.86 22.67
N SER A 397 -5.27 24.95 22.63
CA SER A 397 -4.14 25.01 21.69
C SER A 397 -4.61 25.05 20.23
N ALA A 398 -3.83 25.70 19.37
CA ALA A 398 -4.03 25.70 17.93
C ALA A 398 -4.19 24.27 17.40
N SER A 399 -5.13 24.05 16.48
CA SER A 399 -5.39 22.71 15.93
C SER A 399 -4.35 22.24 14.91
N GLY A 400 -3.49 23.15 14.44
CA GLY A 400 -2.39 22.89 13.51
C GLY A 400 -1.35 24.01 13.58
N SER A 401 -0.19 23.81 12.97
CA SER A 401 0.93 24.76 13.03
C SER A 401 0.66 26.03 12.21
N GLU A 402 -0.18 25.91 11.18
CA GLU A 402 -0.59 26.99 10.30
C GLU A 402 -2.05 27.44 10.55
N ALA A 403 -2.69 26.88 11.57
CA ALA A 403 -4.00 27.33 12.02
C ALA A 403 -3.90 28.75 12.61
N ASP A 404 -4.94 29.55 12.43
CA ASP A 404 -5.03 30.87 13.07
C ASP A 404 -5.08 30.70 14.61
N PRO A 405 -4.03 31.14 15.34
CA PRO A 405 -3.94 30.96 16.78
C PRO A 405 -4.91 31.86 17.56
N ASP A 406 -5.44 32.91 16.92
CA ASP A 406 -6.36 33.86 17.54
C ASP A 406 -7.83 33.41 17.43
N LEU A 407 -8.10 32.29 16.72
CA LEU A 407 -9.44 31.71 16.68
C LEU A 407 -9.89 31.30 18.09
N PRO A 408 -11.06 31.79 18.54
CA PRO A 408 -11.55 31.53 19.89
C PRO A 408 -11.90 30.05 20.10
N ASP A 409 -12.21 29.31 19.04
CA ASP A 409 -12.53 27.89 19.05
C ASP A 409 -11.80 27.11 17.95
N GLN A 410 -10.86 26.29 18.38
CA GLN A 410 -10.01 25.45 17.53
C GLN A 410 -10.72 24.12 17.23
N LEU A 411 -10.37 23.47 16.12
CA LEU A 411 -10.92 22.16 15.75
C LEU A 411 -10.45 21.07 16.73
N ARG A 412 -11.39 20.27 17.25
CA ARG A 412 -11.11 19.22 18.25
C ARG A 412 -11.46 17.82 17.76
N GLY A 413 -12.28 17.73 16.73
CA GLY A 413 -12.64 16.49 16.07
C GLY A 413 -13.67 16.74 14.97
N ALA A 414 -13.70 15.84 13.99
CA ALA A 414 -14.63 15.88 12.87
C ALA A 414 -14.94 14.45 12.40
N THR A 415 -16.10 14.25 11.81
CA THR A 415 -16.49 12.95 11.23
C THR A 415 -16.28 12.94 9.73
N SER A 416 -16.02 11.76 9.16
CA SER A 416 -16.35 11.54 7.76
C SER A 416 -17.82 11.85 7.50
N PRO A 417 -18.17 12.36 6.30
CA PRO A 417 -19.55 12.66 5.98
C PRO A 417 -20.36 11.39 5.71
N ILE A 418 -21.67 11.44 5.95
CA ILE A 418 -22.62 10.55 5.29
C ILE A 418 -23.00 11.19 3.96
N PHE A 419 -22.80 10.46 2.85
CA PHE A 419 -23.25 10.88 1.54
C PHE A 419 -24.64 10.31 1.25
N VAL A 420 -25.52 11.13 0.69
CA VAL A 420 -26.84 10.68 0.23
C VAL A 420 -27.04 11.13 -1.21
N SER A 421 -27.25 10.16 -2.10
CA SER A 421 -27.39 10.35 -3.54
C SER A 421 -28.78 9.89 -4.00
N VAL A 422 -29.39 10.61 -4.95
CA VAL A 422 -30.71 10.32 -5.51
C VAL A 422 -30.55 9.60 -6.85
N GLY A 423 -31.16 8.43 -6.99
CA GLY A 423 -31.23 7.63 -8.22
C GLY A 423 -29.95 6.84 -8.54
N ALA A 424 -28.77 7.47 -8.43
CA ALA A 424 -27.48 6.84 -8.70
C ALA A 424 -26.39 7.38 -7.75
N PRO A 425 -25.30 6.63 -7.52
CA PRO A 425 -24.11 7.14 -6.84
C PRO A 425 -23.52 8.36 -7.56
N ALA A 426 -22.78 9.21 -6.84
CA ALA A 426 -22.14 10.35 -7.47
C ALA A 426 -20.90 9.96 -8.29
N ASP A 427 -20.75 10.64 -9.42
CA ASP A 427 -19.52 10.67 -10.20
C ASP A 427 -18.71 11.94 -9.85
N PRO A 428 -17.38 11.83 -9.75
CA PRO A 428 -16.53 12.98 -9.48
C PRO A 428 -16.50 13.92 -10.70
N ARG A 429 -16.57 15.22 -10.44
CA ARG A 429 -16.44 16.29 -11.44
C ARG A 429 -15.11 17.03 -11.23
N PRO A 430 -13.99 16.51 -11.75
CA PRO A 430 -12.70 17.19 -11.66
C PRO A 430 -12.64 18.41 -12.58
N GLU A 431 -11.68 19.28 -12.34
CA GLU A 431 -11.34 20.43 -13.18
C GLU A 431 -10.79 19.95 -14.52
N ILE A 432 -9.98 18.89 -14.50
CA ILE A 432 -9.45 18.20 -15.67
C ILE A 432 -9.91 16.75 -15.65
N ALA A 433 -10.68 16.36 -16.67
CA ALA A 433 -11.15 14.99 -16.81
C ALA A 433 -10.01 14.02 -17.15
N LEU A 434 -10.12 12.78 -16.66
CA LEU A 434 -9.27 11.69 -17.11
C LEU A 434 -9.47 11.42 -18.60
N PRO A 435 -8.42 11.01 -19.34
CA PRO A 435 -8.59 10.50 -20.69
C PRO A 435 -9.60 9.34 -20.73
N ALA A 436 -10.36 9.30 -21.82
CA ALA A 436 -11.29 8.21 -22.08
C ALA A 436 -10.56 6.86 -22.01
N ALA A 437 -11.10 5.92 -21.24
CA ALA A 437 -10.55 4.59 -21.12
C ALA A 437 -10.60 3.87 -22.48
N ASP A 438 -9.55 3.11 -22.80
CA ASP A 438 -9.61 2.18 -23.92
C ASP A 438 -10.62 1.06 -23.62
N THR A 439 -11.60 0.91 -24.51
CA THR A 439 -12.69 -0.06 -24.42
C THR A 439 -12.62 -1.13 -25.51
N ALA A 440 -11.55 -1.13 -26.30
CA ALA A 440 -11.35 -2.15 -27.33
C ALA A 440 -11.38 -3.56 -26.72
N ALA A 441 -11.94 -4.49 -27.47
CA ALA A 441 -11.94 -5.89 -27.08
C ALA A 441 -10.51 -6.45 -27.14
N ASP A 442 -10.11 -7.16 -26.09
CA ASP A 442 -8.90 -7.96 -26.04
C ASP A 442 -9.25 -9.45 -25.79
N ALA A 443 -8.25 -10.32 -25.86
CA ALA A 443 -8.45 -11.77 -25.73
C ALA A 443 -8.57 -12.25 -24.26
N ALA A 444 -8.72 -11.34 -23.30
CA ALA A 444 -8.63 -11.71 -21.90
C ALA A 444 -9.92 -12.36 -21.39
N VAL A 445 -9.75 -13.42 -20.58
CA VAL A 445 -10.85 -14.19 -19.98
C VAL A 445 -10.73 -14.17 -18.47
N LEU A 446 -11.85 -13.91 -17.77
CA LEU A 446 -11.90 -13.91 -16.32
C LEU A 446 -11.58 -15.30 -15.77
N VAL A 447 -10.66 -15.38 -14.81
CA VAL A 447 -10.29 -16.61 -14.11
C VAL A 447 -10.92 -16.68 -12.73
N THR A 448 -10.82 -15.60 -11.95
CA THR A 448 -11.34 -15.54 -10.58
C THR A 448 -11.46 -14.10 -10.07
N GLY A 449 -12.32 -13.91 -9.08
CA GLY A 449 -12.58 -12.64 -8.41
C GLY A 449 -14.00 -12.16 -8.67
N ASP A 450 -14.57 -11.44 -7.71
CA ASP A 450 -15.93 -10.89 -7.76
C ASP A 450 -15.89 -9.35 -7.85
N GLN A 451 -16.98 -8.75 -8.32
CA GLN A 451 -17.10 -7.28 -8.34
C GLN A 451 -17.19 -6.74 -6.91
N GLY A 452 -16.52 -5.61 -6.66
CA GLY A 452 -16.46 -4.95 -5.36
C GLY A 452 -15.41 -5.53 -4.40
N GLU A 453 -14.59 -6.49 -4.86
CA GLU A 453 -13.58 -7.16 -4.05
C GLU A 453 -12.21 -7.15 -4.72
N PHE A 454 -11.16 -7.33 -3.91
CA PHE A 454 -9.80 -7.46 -4.41
C PHE A 454 -9.43 -8.94 -4.63
N THR A 455 -9.03 -9.28 -5.85
CA THR A 455 -8.36 -10.53 -6.20
C THR A 455 -7.14 -10.23 -7.08
N GLY A 456 -5.95 -10.63 -6.66
CA GLY A 456 -4.72 -10.27 -7.37
C GLY A 456 -3.52 -11.15 -7.03
N PHE A 457 -2.32 -10.66 -7.32
CA PHE A 457 -1.04 -11.31 -7.04
C PHE A 457 -0.97 -12.76 -7.56
N SER A 458 -1.51 -12.99 -8.76
CA SER A 458 -1.64 -14.34 -9.32
C SER A 458 -0.34 -14.91 -9.83
N ASP A 459 -0.26 -16.24 -9.88
CA ASP A 459 0.82 -16.99 -10.53
C ASP A 459 0.25 -18.17 -11.33
N ILE A 460 1.03 -18.68 -12.29
CA ILE A 460 0.57 -19.64 -13.29
C ILE A 460 1.56 -20.77 -13.56
N ALA A 461 1.04 -21.99 -13.73
CA ALA A 461 1.77 -23.14 -14.28
C ALA A 461 0.91 -23.86 -15.32
N VAL A 462 1.52 -24.34 -16.40
CA VAL A 462 0.85 -24.98 -17.54
C VAL A 462 1.47 -26.35 -17.78
N VAL A 463 0.66 -27.40 -17.69
CA VAL A 463 1.07 -28.78 -17.92
C VAL A 463 0.23 -29.37 -19.04
N GLY A 464 0.85 -29.59 -20.20
CA GLY A 464 0.15 -30.03 -21.40
C GLY A 464 -0.96 -29.06 -21.82
N LYS A 465 -2.22 -29.45 -21.62
CA LYS A 465 -3.40 -28.64 -21.95
C LYS A 465 -4.12 -28.08 -20.71
N VAL A 466 -3.56 -28.28 -19.53
CA VAL A 466 -4.13 -27.84 -18.26
C VAL A 466 -3.36 -26.63 -17.78
N THR A 467 -4.09 -25.61 -17.35
CA THR A 467 -3.52 -24.41 -16.74
C THR A 467 -3.92 -24.36 -15.27
N HIS A 468 -2.94 -24.14 -14.40
CA HIS A 468 -3.07 -23.99 -12.97
C HIS A 468 -2.84 -22.52 -12.62
N VAL A 469 -3.81 -21.88 -11.98
CA VAL A 469 -3.72 -20.49 -11.54
C VAL A 469 -3.93 -20.45 -10.04
N VAL A 470 -3.08 -19.69 -9.35
CA VAL A 470 -3.26 -19.34 -7.94
C VAL A 470 -3.39 -17.83 -7.81
N ALA A 471 -4.17 -17.36 -6.83
CA ALA A 471 -4.36 -15.95 -6.58
C ALA A 471 -4.63 -15.67 -5.10
N GLU A 472 -4.40 -14.42 -4.70
CA GLU A 472 -4.82 -13.85 -3.42
C GLU A 472 -6.21 -13.24 -3.57
N LEU A 473 -7.11 -13.51 -2.62
CA LEU A 473 -8.50 -13.02 -2.58
C LEU A 473 -8.76 -12.37 -1.22
N HIS A 474 -9.22 -11.12 -1.21
CA HIS A 474 -9.64 -10.42 0.01
C HIS A 474 -11.16 -10.47 0.13
N GLN A 475 -11.64 -11.12 1.18
CA GLN A 475 -13.07 -11.25 1.47
C GLN A 475 -13.29 -11.28 2.98
N ASN A 476 -14.30 -10.54 3.44
CA ASN A 476 -14.69 -10.51 4.86
C ASN A 476 -13.49 -10.26 5.79
N GLN A 477 -12.68 -9.23 5.50
CA GLN A 477 -11.49 -8.85 6.27
C GLN A 477 -10.41 -9.95 6.34
N ALA A 478 -10.39 -10.86 5.37
CA ALA A 478 -9.45 -11.96 5.31
C ALA A 478 -8.80 -12.08 3.94
N SER A 479 -7.48 -12.27 3.93
CA SER A 479 -6.73 -12.65 2.74
C SER A 479 -6.65 -14.18 2.63
N LYS A 480 -7.02 -14.70 1.46
CA LYS A 480 -7.13 -16.13 1.15
C LYS A 480 -6.34 -16.49 -0.09
N ILE A 481 -5.73 -17.67 -0.08
CA ILE A 481 -5.13 -18.24 -1.29
C ILE A 481 -6.14 -19.15 -1.97
N VAL A 482 -6.45 -18.83 -3.23
CA VAL A 482 -7.36 -19.60 -4.06
C VAL A 482 -6.62 -20.26 -5.22
N TYR A 483 -7.06 -21.46 -5.58
CA TYR A 483 -6.56 -22.24 -6.71
C TYR A 483 -7.67 -22.43 -7.75
N ARG A 484 -7.30 -22.32 -9.02
CA ARG A 484 -8.15 -22.58 -10.19
C ARG A 484 -7.41 -23.50 -11.16
N GLN A 485 -8.13 -24.46 -11.70
CA GLN A 485 -7.67 -25.26 -12.84
C GLN A 485 -8.51 -24.93 -14.06
N LEU A 486 -7.86 -24.61 -15.17
CA LEU A 486 -8.48 -24.37 -16.45
C LEU A 486 -8.19 -25.54 -17.41
N ASP A 487 -9.19 -25.89 -18.21
CA ASP A 487 -9.04 -26.85 -19.30
C ASP A 487 -8.43 -26.22 -20.57
N ALA A 488 -8.28 -27.02 -21.62
CA ALA A 488 -7.73 -26.58 -22.91
C ALA A 488 -8.50 -25.43 -23.59
N LYS A 489 -9.76 -25.19 -23.18
CA LYS A 489 -10.63 -24.13 -23.67
C LYS A 489 -10.62 -22.90 -22.75
N GLY A 490 -9.77 -22.89 -21.72
CA GLY A 490 -9.69 -21.81 -20.73
C GLY A 490 -10.83 -21.83 -19.71
N ARG A 491 -11.63 -22.91 -19.62
CA ARG A 491 -12.76 -22.98 -18.69
C ARG A 491 -12.27 -23.45 -17.34
N VAL A 492 -12.67 -22.76 -16.27
CA VAL A 492 -12.40 -23.22 -14.90
C VAL A 492 -13.17 -24.53 -14.65
N VAL A 493 -12.45 -25.63 -14.48
CA VAL A 493 -13.00 -26.97 -14.22
C VAL A 493 -12.82 -27.41 -12.77
N ARG A 494 -11.92 -26.75 -12.01
CA ARG A 494 -11.74 -26.98 -10.57
C ARG A 494 -11.43 -25.69 -9.84
N SER A 495 -11.84 -25.64 -8.57
CA SER A 495 -11.66 -24.49 -7.69
C SER A 495 -11.48 -24.98 -6.26
N SER A 496 -10.56 -24.37 -5.51
CA SER A 496 -10.40 -24.60 -4.07
C SER A 496 -9.78 -23.40 -3.36
N THR A 497 -9.98 -23.29 -2.05
CA THR A 497 -9.27 -22.34 -1.18
C THR A 497 -8.24 -23.09 -0.37
N LEU A 498 -6.95 -22.75 -0.54
CA LEU A 498 -5.81 -23.50 0.01
C LEU A 498 -5.44 -23.07 1.42
N SER A 499 -5.64 -21.79 1.77
CA SER A 499 -5.28 -21.25 3.09
C SER A 499 -6.27 -21.62 4.21
N GLY A 500 -7.36 -22.33 3.87
CA GLY A 500 -8.37 -22.79 4.81
C GLY A 500 -8.92 -21.66 5.68
N ARG A 501 -8.72 -21.76 7.00
CA ARG A 501 -9.22 -20.78 7.97
C ARG A 501 -8.32 -19.56 8.16
N SER A 502 -7.06 -19.56 7.70
CA SER A 502 -6.17 -18.41 7.85
C SER A 502 -6.76 -17.16 7.20
N ALA A 503 -6.64 -15.99 7.85
CA ALA A 503 -7.11 -14.71 7.35
C ALA A 503 -6.00 -13.81 6.77
N THR A 504 -4.77 -14.31 6.69
CA THR A 504 -3.55 -13.50 6.46
C THR A 504 -2.64 -14.14 5.40
N ALA A 505 -3.20 -14.95 4.50
CA ALA A 505 -2.42 -15.74 3.56
C ALA A 505 -2.19 -14.95 2.26
N ARG A 506 -0.94 -14.72 1.87
CA ARG A 506 -0.56 -13.77 0.81
C ARG A 506 0.49 -14.32 -0.17
N PHE A 507 0.57 -13.70 -1.34
CA PHE A 507 1.58 -13.92 -2.39
C PHE A 507 1.83 -15.40 -2.75
N PRO A 508 0.85 -16.08 -3.36
CA PRO A 508 1.01 -17.47 -3.75
C PRO A 508 1.92 -17.63 -4.98
N ARG A 509 2.59 -18.78 -5.08
CA ARG A 509 3.31 -19.25 -6.27
C ARG A 509 2.97 -20.69 -6.58
N VAL A 510 2.99 -21.07 -7.86
CA VAL A 510 2.63 -22.42 -8.31
C VAL A 510 3.69 -23.01 -9.24
N ALA A 511 4.00 -24.28 -9.04
CA ALA A 511 4.78 -25.08 -9.99
C ALA A 511 4.11 -26.43 -10.16
N ALA A 512 4.11 -26.96 -11.38
CA ALA A 512 3.42 -28.20 -11.69
C ALA A 512 4.16 -29.02 -12.76
N THR A 513 4.06 -30.33 -12.65
CA THR A 513 4.57 -31.31 -13.61
C THR A 513 3.76 -32.59 -13.51
N ALA A 514 3.37 -33.16 -14.67
CA ALA A 514 2.45 -34.29 -14.74
C ALA A 514 1.22 -34.10 -13.81
N ASP A 515 1.08 -34.95 -12.78
CA ASP A 515 0.01 -34.87 -11.78
C ASP A 515 0.41 -34.11 -10.49
N ASP A 516 1.67 -33.75 -10.34
CA ASP A 516 2.18 -33.04 -9.18
C ASP A 516 1.97 -31.53 -9.34
N VAL A 517 1.22 -30.94 -8.40
CA VAL A 517 1.01 -29.49 -8.31
C VAL A 517 1.41 -29.04 -6.91
N TRP A 518 2.34 -28.09 -6.87
CA TRP A 518 2.85 -27.49 -5.64
C TRP A 518 2.46 -26.03 -5.59
N VAL A 519 1.93 -25.60 -4.45
CA VAL A 519 1.58 -24.19 -4.21
C VAL A 519 2.20 -23.73 -2.92
N VAL A 520 2.96 -22.64 -2.97
CA VAL A 520 3.61 -22.02 -1.81
C VAL A 520 3.05 -20.61 -1.58
N TRP A 521 2.96 -20.16 -0.34
CA TRP A 521 2.55 -18.79 0.02
C TRP A 521 3.15 -18.37 1.37
N GLN A 522 3.08 -17.08 1.69
CA GLN A 522 3.39 -16.59 3.03
C GLN A 522 2.12 -16.44 3.85
N ASP A 523 2.17 -16.72 5.15
CA ASP A 523 0.98 -16.74 6.00
C ASP A 523 1.32 -16.49 7.48
N GLU A 524 0.62 -15.55 8.10
CA GLU A 524 0.65 -15.32 9.56
C GLU A 524 -0.32 -16.24 10.32
N ARG A 525 -1.13 -17.02 9.60
CA ARG A 525 -2.13 -17.95 10.14
C ARG A 525 -3.14 -17.26 11.07
N GLY A 526 -3.42 -15.99 10.81
CA GLY A 526 -4.31 -15.13 11.59
C GLY A 526 -3.66 -14.43 12.79
N GLU A 527 -2.34 -14.50 12.95
CA GLU A 527 -1.60 -13.90 14.08
C GLU A 527 -0.78 -12.67 13.63
N GLU A 528 -1.44 -11.53 13.42
CA GLU A 528 -0.78 -10.29 12.94
C GLU A 528 0.08 -9.57 14.01
N GLN A 529 0.02 -10.03 15.27
CA GLN A 529 0.75 -9.46 16.41
C GLN A 529 1.45 -10.55 17.24
N PRO A 530 2.80 -10.60 17.23
CA PRO A 530 3.68 -9.83 16.36
C PRO A 530 3.63 -10.31 14.91
N HIS A 531 3.80 -9.37 13.96
CA HIS A 531 3.86 -9.66 12.53
C HIS A 531 5.00 -10.65 12.21
N ARG A 532 4.64 -11.91 11.93
CA ARG A 532 5.60 -13.04 11.77
C ARG A 532 5.10 -14.06 10.75
N PRO A 533 5.05 -13.68 9.47
CA PRO A 533 4.64 -14.59 8.41
C PRO A 533 5.58 -15.80 8.32
N ALA A 534 5.00 -16.93 7.94
CA ALA A 534 5.66 -18.20 7.69
C ALA A 534 5.43 -18.65 6.25
N ILE A 535 6.30 -19.51 5.73
CA ILE A 535 6.16 -20.07 4.38
C ILE A 535 5.44 -21.41 4.47
N LEU A 536 4.32 -21.51 3.76
CA LEU A 536 3.41 -22.66 3.75
C LEU A 536 3.42 -23.29 2.36
N LEU A 537 3.49 -24.62 2.30
CA LEU A 537 3.51 -25.39 1.06
C LEU A 537 2.39 -26.43 1.04
N ALA A 538 1.57 -26.41 -0.01
CA ALA A 538 0.56 -27.43 -0.29
C ALA A 538 0.95 -28.27 -1.51
N HIS A 539 0.56 -29.54 -1.47
CA HIS A 539 0.83 -30.51 -2.53
C HIS A 539 -0.45 -31.20 -2.98
N SER A 540 -0.61 -31.30 -4.29
CA SER A 540 -1.56 -32.20 -4.94
C SER A 540 -0.78 -33.21 -5.78
N ALA A 541 -1.11 -34.49 -5.66
CA ALA A 541 -0.55 -35.58 -6.48
C ALA A 541 -1.53 -36.11 -7.54
N ASN A 542 -2.62 -35.38 -7.80
CA ASN A 542 -3.69 -35.79 -8.72
C ASN A 542 -4.13 -34.64 -9.62
N GLY A 543 -3.15 -33.90 -10.14
CA GLY A 543 -3.32 -32.82 -11.10
C GLY A 543 -4.23 -31.72 -10.55
N GLY A 544 -4.08 -31.31 -9.29
CA GLY A 544 -4.86 -30.26 -8.65
C GLY A 544 -6.30 -30.63 -8.28
N ALA A 545 -6.67 -31.92 -8.32
CA ALA A 545 -8.00 -32.36 -7.92
C ALA A 545 -8.25 -32.20 -6.41
N SER A 546 -7.21 -32.40 -5.59
CA SER A 546 -7.27 -32.19 -4.14
C SER A 546 -5.88 -31.91 -3.57
N PHE A 547 -5.79 -31.01 -2.60
CA PHE A 547 -4.54 -30.70 -1.91
C PHE A 547 -4.48 -31.33 -0.52
N LYS A 548 -3.29 -31.78 -0.13
CA LYS A 548 -2.99 -32.14 1.28
C LYS A 548 -2.99 -30.90 2.16
N ALA A 549 -3.09 -31.13 3.47
CA ALA A 549 -2.94 -30.05 4.46
C ALA A 549 -1.61 -29.31 4.25
N PRO A 550 -1.59 -27.97 4.25
CA PRO A 550 -0.37 -27.20 4.03
C PRO A 550 0.65 -27.42 5.14
N GLN A 551 1.93 -27.48 4.77
CA GLN A 551 3.04 -27.67 5.69
C GLN A 551 3.87 -26.40 5.80
N LYS A 552 4.21 -26.00 7.03
CA LYS A 552 5.17 -24.92 7.27
C LYS A 552 6.59 -25.39 6.90
N THR A 553 7.27 -24.66 6.04
CA THR A 553 8.61 -25.02 5.53
C THR A 553 9.73 -24.40 6.38
N ASN A 554 9.61 -23.14 6.78
CA ASN A 554 10.61 -22.45 7.58
C ASN A 554 10.51 -22.82 9.08
N LYS A 555 11.63 -22.79 9.80
CA LYS A 555 11.69 -23.08 11.26
C LYS A 555 12.02 -21.86 12.12
N GLY A 556 12.47 -20.76 11.51
CA GLY A 556 12.86 -19.53 12.21
C GLY A 556 11.70 -18.79 12.86
N LYS A 557 12.04 -17.82 13.70
CA LYS A 557 11.11 -16.87 14.35
C LYS A 557 11.10 -15.49 13.69
N GLY A 558 11.78 -15.35 12.55
CA GLY A 558 11.76 -14.13 11.74
C GLY A 558 10.48 -13.99 10.94
N ARG A 559 10.46 -12.98 10.08
CA ARG A 559 9.42 -12.71 9.09
C ARG A 559 9.82 -13.37 7.78
N ALA A 560 9.21 -14.50 7.46
CA ALA A 560 9.47 -15.20 6.21
C ALA A 560 8.45 -14.79 5.15
N VAL A 561 8.93 -14.14 4.09
CA VAL A 561 8.11 -13.43 3.10
C VAL A 561 8.57 -13.72 1.67
N THR A 562 7.78 -13.26 0.70
CA THR A 562 8.09 -13.23 -0.75
C THR A 562 8.58 -14.57 -1.32
N PRO A 563 7.81 -15.67 -1.17
CA PRO A 563 8.25 -16.97 -1.67
C PRO A 563 8.38 -17.01 -3.20
N ALA A 564 9.30 -17.86 -3.65
CA ALA A 564 9.44 -18.34 -5.03
C ALA A 564 9.55 -19.86 -5.06
N LEU A 565 9.19 -20.47 -6.20
CA LEU A 565 9.04 -21.91 -6.34
C LEU A 565 9.53 -22.40 -7.70
N ALA A 566 10.33 -23.46 -7.70
CA ALA A 566 10.66 -24.25 -8.88
C ALA A 566 10.72 -25.74 -8.52
N LEU A 567 10.91 -26.61 -9.52
CA LEU A 567 11.03 -28.06 -9.32
C LEU A 567 12.44 -28.54 -9.68
N ILE A 568 13.03 -29.34 -8.79
CA ILE A 568 14.24 -30.12 -9.03
C ILE A 568 13.80 -31.55 -9.39
N GLU A 569 14.40 -32.08 -10.46
CA GLU A 569 14.15 -33.40 -11.04
C GLU A 569 12.67 -33.64 -11.35
N ASP A 570 11.96 -32.56 -11.71
CA ASP A 570 10.51 -32.55 -11.96
C ASP A 570 9.70 -33.22 -10.83
N LYS A 571 10.17 -33.08 -9.59
CA LYS A 571 9.58 -33.80 -8.45
C LYS A 571 9.67 -33.04 -7.14
N HIS A 572 10.84 -32.52 -6.82
CA HIS A 572 11.12 -31.94 -5.51
C HIS A 572 11.00 -30.43 -5.57
N PRO A 573 10.12 -29.81 -4.75
CA PRO A 573 9.98 -28.36 -4.78
C PRO A 573 11.19 -27.69 -4.14
N LEU A 574 11.84 -26.83 -4.91
CA LEU A 574 12.84 -25.86 -4.44
C LEU A 574 12.08 -24.60 -4.03
N VAL A 575 11.96 -24.40 -2.72
CA VAL A 575 11.29 -23.24 -2.12
C VAL A 575 12.35 -22.22 -1.73
N VAL A 576 12.14 -20.98 -2.12
CA VAL A 576 13.04 -19.84 -1.85
C VAL A 576 12.24 -18.70 -1.23
N TRP A 577 12.77 -18.00 -0.24
CA TRP A 577 12.06 -16.90 0.45
C TRP A 577 13.04 -15.93 1.11
N SER A 578 12.58 -14.72 1.42
CA SER A 578 13.33 -13.76 2.26
C SER A 578 12.93 -13.93 3.73
N ASP A 579 13.90 -13.90 4.65
CA ASP A 579 13.70 -14.12 6.09
C ASP A 579 14.72 -13.32 6.91
N ASN A 580 14.24 -12.63 7.94
CA ASN A 580 15.09 -11.86 8.85
C ASN A 580 15.42 -12.57 10.18
N SER A 581 15.23 -13.88 10.26
CA SER A 581 15.51 -14.68 11.48
C SER A 581 16.96 -14.66 11.94
N ALA A 582 17.89 -14.21 11.10
CA ALA A 582 19.31 -14.02 11.41
C ALA A 582 19.70 -12.54 11.65
N GLY A 583 18.75 -11.60 11.65
CA GLY A 583 18.99 -10.16 11.79
C GLY A 583 18.51 -9.39 10.56
N ALA A 584 19.35 -9.29 9.54
CA ALA A 584 18.98 -8.70 8.25
C ALA A 584 18.10 -9.65 7.42
N PHE A 585 17.31 -9.10 6.49
CA PHE A 585 16.60 -9.94 5.52
C PHE A 585 17.59 -10.63 4.59
N ASP A 586 17.55 -11.96 4.60
CA ASP A 586 18.37 -12.80 3.73
C ASP A 586 17.49 -13.77 2.93
N VAL A 587 18.00 -14.22 1.79
CA VAL A 587 17.36 -15.23 0.95
C VAL A 587 17.75 -16.62 1.42
N TYR A 588 16.75 -17.44 1.71
CA TYR A 588 16.88 -18.84 2.08
C TYR A 588 16.35 -19.74 0.98
N ALA A 589 16.99 -20.89 0.79
CA ALA A 589 16.59 -21.90 -0.17
C ALA A 589 16.53 -23.30 0.47
N GLN A 590 15.52 -24.09 0.12
CA GLN A 590 15.39 -25.48 0.56
C GLN A 590 14.71 -26.36 -0.50
N ILE A 591 15.31 -27.50 -0.82
CA ILE A 591 14.67 -28.56 -1.60
C ILE A 591 13.89 -29.47 -0.65
N ILE A 592 12.56 -29.35 -0.63
CA ILE A 592 11.72 -30.06 0.32
C ILE A 592 11.69 -31.56 0.02
N GLY A 593 11.84 -32.35 1.08
CA GLY A 593 11.98 -33.81 1.00
C GLY A 593 13.39 -34.30 0.65
N VAL A 594 14.34 -33.40 0.37
CA VAL A 594 15.73 -33.73 0.04
C VAL A 594 16.72 -33.13 1.04
N ASP A 595 16.55 -31.86 1.37
CA ASP A 595 17.42 -31.12 2.27
C ASP A 595 16.96 -31.24 3.73
N LYS A 596 17.92 -31.37 4.65
CA LYS A 596 17.66 -31.46 6.09
C LYS A 596 17.23 -30.12 6.70
N ALA A 597 17.70 -29.02 6.12
CA ALA A 597 17.44 -27.65 6.56
C ALA A 597 17.62 -26.67 5.38
N ALA A 598 17.06 -25.47 5.53
CA ALA A 598 17.26 -24.39 4.58
C ALA A 598 18.71 -23.87 4.62
N THR A 599 19.20 -23.39 3.49
CA THR A 599 20.50 -22.71 3.36
C THR A 599 20.24 -21.21 3.17
N ASN A 600 20.92 -20.36 3.94
CA ASN A 600 21.00 -18.93 3.64
C ASN A 600 21.97 -18.73 2.47
N VAL A 601 21.47 -18.28 1.32
CA VAL A 601 22.24 -18.15 0.07
C VAL A 601 22.75 -16.72 -0.17
N SER A 602 22.24 -15.72 0.55
CA SER A 602 22.63 -14.32 0.40
C SER A 602 23.65 -13.83 1.43
N ALA A 603 23.79 -14.48 2.59
CA ALA A 603 24.60 -13.98 3.70
C ALA A 603 26.09 -13.77 3.37
N ALA A 604 26.67 -14.59 2.49
CA ALA A 604 28.09 -14.49 2.19
C ALA A 604 28.44 -13.11 1.59
N GLY A 605 29.41 -12.43 2.20
CA GLY A 605 29.84 -11.08 1.79
C GLY A 605 29.00 -9.93 2.35
N LYS A 606 27.97 -10.20 3.17
CA LYS A 606 27.25 -9.14 3.91
C LYS A 606 27.96 -8.78 5.20
N THR A 607 27.94 -7.49 5.54
CA THR A 607 28.35 -7.00 6.85
C THR A 607 27.16 -6.32 7.50
N THR A 608 26.82 -6.74 8.72
CA THR A 608 25.78 -6.10 9.53
C THR A 608 26.40 -5.39 10.72
N SER A 609 25.83 -4.25 11.11
CA SER A 609 26.22 -3.52 12.32
C SER A 609 24.98 -3.36 13.20
N PRO A 610 25.04 -3.66 14.51
CA PRO A 610 23.96 -3.33 15.44
C PRO A 610 23.84 -1.82 15.72
N GLY A 611 24.79 -1.02 15.23
CA GLY A 611 24.87 0.41 15.50
C GLY A 611 25.41 0.77 16.87
N VAL A 612 25.35 2.05 17.19
CA VAL A 612 25.65 2.69 18.47
C VAL A 612 24.41 3.45 18.95
N SER A 613 24.24 3.57 20.26
CA SER A 613 23.04 4.17 20.84
C SER A 613 22.89 5.68 20.60
N THR A 614 23.91 6.35 20.06
CA THR A 614 23.93 7.79 19.81
C THR A 614 23.57 8.15 18.36
N ASP A 615 23.32 7.15 17.52
CA ASP A 615 22.98 7.35 16.12
C ASP A 615 21.99 6.27 15.67
N ALA A 616 20.74 6.66 15.48
CA ALA A 616 19.65 5.77 15.07
C ALA A 616 19.89 5.12 13.70
N ARG A 617 20.74 5.73 12.85
CA ARG A 617 21.09 5.24 11.50
C ARG A 617 22.38 4.42 11.45
N SER A 618 23.12 4.38 12.55
CA SER A 618 24.34 3.57 12.64
C SER A 618 24.13 2.04 12.56
N PRO A 619 22.94 1.47 12.85
CA PRO A 619 22.66 0.09 12.50
C PRO A 619 22.63 -0.10 10.98
N ARG A 620 23.28 -1.16 10.51
CA ARG A 620 23.35 -1.50 9.08
C ARG A 620 22.87 -2.92 8.90
N PHE A 621 21.75 -3.10 8.22
CA PHE A 621 21.14 -4.41 7.99
C PHE A 621 20.75 -4.61 6.52
N PRO A 622 21.74 -4.74 5.61
CA PRO A 622 21.45 -4.94 4.20
C PRO A 622 20.42 -6.03 3.91
N ALA A 623 19.36 -5.70 3.22
CA ALA A 623 18.27 -6.60 2.87
C ALA A 623 18.50 -7.30 1.51
N SER A 624 18.13 -8.58 1.45
CA SER A 624 17.97 -9.34 0.21
C SER A 624 16.51 -9.74 0.05
N LEU A 625 15.86 -9.22 -0.99
CA LEU A 625 14.40 -9.28 -1.13
C LEU A 625 13.96 -9.80 -2.50
N PHE A 626 12.69 -10.19 -2.59
CA PHE A 626 11.98 -10.59 -3.81
C PHE A 626 12.74 -11.62 -4.68
N PRO A 627 13.05 -12.82 -4.13
CA PRO A 627 13.79 -13.82 -4.88
C PRO A 627 13.01 -14.34 -6.10
N ALA A 628 13.74 -14.67 -7.15
CA ALA A 628 13.31 -15.44 -8.31
C ALA A 628 14.19 -16.69 -8.46
N VAL A 629 13.64 -17.78 -8.98
CA VAL A 629 14.35 -19.05 -9.11
C VAL A 629 14.01 -19.73 -10.43
N THR A 630 15.02 -20.34 -11.05
CA THR A 630 14.82 -21.22 -12.21
C THR A 630 15.73 -22.44 -12.13
N VAL A 631 15.34 -23.51 -12.82
CA VAL A 631 16.05 -24.79 -12.83
C VAL A 631 16.31 -25.24 -14.27
N GLN A 632 17.57 -25.48 -14.60
CA GLN A 632 18.01 -26.02 -15.87
C GLN A 632 18.16 -27.55 -15.79
N ASN A 633 17.63 -28.25 -16.80
CA ASN A 633 17.74 -29.71 -16.96
C ASN A 633 17.30 -30.50 -15.71
N GLY A 634 16.38 -29.93 -14.93
CA GLY A 634 15.90 -30.47 -13.65
C GLY A 634 16.97 -30.55 -12.55
N LYS A 635 18.18 -30.02 -12.70
CA LYS A 635 19.26 -30.28 -11.73
C LYS A 635 20.03 -29.05 -11.29
N GLN A 636 20.41 -28.19 -12.23
CA GLN A 636 21.13 -26.95 -11.92
C GLN A 636 20.11 -25.85 -11.61
N ALA A 637 20.35 -25.07 -10.57
CA ALA A 637 19.44 -24.00 -10.18
C ALA A 637 20.18 -22.68 -10.04
N VAL A 638 19.50 -21.58 -10.39
CA VAL A 638 19.95 -20.22 -10.14
C VAL A 638 18.85 -19.51 -9.38
N ILE A 639 19.23 -18.81 -8.32
CA ILE A 639 18.37 -17.92 -7.55
C ILE A 639 18.90 -16.50 -7.75
N SER A 640 18.01 -15.55 -8.06
CA SER A 640 18.31 -14.12 -8.19
C SER A 640 17.47 -13.31 -7.21
N TRP A 641 17.95 -12.19 -6.71
CA TRP A 641 17.25 -11.31 -5.77
C TRP A 641 17.75 -9.86 -5.89
N GLN A 642 16.98 -8.91 -5.35
CA GLN A 642 17.45 -7.53 -5.18
C GLN A 642 18.17 -7.37 -3.83
N ASP A 643 19.24 -6.60 -3.80
CA ASP A 643 20.16 -6.49 -2.67
C ASP A 643 20.75 -5.09 -2.55
N ASP A 644 20.71 -4.51 -1.36
CA ASP A 644 21.20 -3.16 -1.05
C ASP A 644 22.59 -3.18 -0.36
N ARG A 645 23.28 -4.32 -0.24
CA ARG A 645 24.54 -4.42 0.56
C ARG A 645 25.69 -3.52 0.11
N PHE A 646 25.59 -2.96 -1.08
CA PHE A 646 26.58 -2.08 -1.66
C PHE A 646 26.19 -0.60 -1.51
N ASP A 647 24.99 -0.35 -1.01
CA ASP A 647 24.58 0.98 -0.59
C ASP A 647 25.45 1.45 0.57
N PRO A 648 25.88 2.73 0.57
CA PRO A 648 26.61 3.31 1.68
C PRO A 648 25.86 3.28 3.01
N ASP A 649 24.53 3.41 3.02
CA ASP A 649 23.68 3.40 4.22
C ASP A 649 22.40 2.58 3.96
N PRO A 650 22.52 1.23 3.85
CA PRO A 650 21.42 0.37 3.43
C PRO A 650 20.21 0.46 4.35
N LEU A 651 19.02 0.50 3.73
CA LEU A 651 17.69 0.78 4.27
C LEU A 651 17.42 2.24 4.62
N TRP A 652 18.34 3.19 4.41
CA TRP A 652 18.15 4.57 4.85
C TRP A 652 18.30 5.59 3.71
N THR A 653 17.36 6.51 3.57
CA THR A 653 17.52 7.59 2.58
C THR A 653 18.62 8.59 2.97
N GLY A 654 19.47 8.97 2.01
CA GLY A 654 20.58 9.91 2.19
C GLY A 654 21.79 9.33 2.94
N HIS A 655 22.80 10.15 3.24
CA HIS A 655 24.01 9.69 3.94
C HIS A 655 24.25 10.44 5.25
N THR A 656 24.59 9.71 6.32
CA THR A 656 25.18 10.31 7.53
C THR A 656 26.69 10.13 7.48
N PRO A 657 27.45 11.15 7.04
CA PRO A 657 28.89 11.03 6.92
C PRO A 657 29.58 10.97 8.28
N PRO A 658 30.82 10.46 8.35
CA PRO A 658 31.64 10.62 9.55
C PRO A 658 31.76 12.09 9.96
N ALA A 659 31.82 12.35 11.27
CA ALA A 659 31.86 13.70 11.82
C ALA A 659 32.94 14.57 11.14
N GLY A 660 32.52 15.74 10.62
CA GLY A 660 33.38 16.70 9.93
C GLY A 660 33.56 16.49 8.42
N GLN A 661 32.90 15.48 7.83
CA GLN A 661 32.84 15.30 6.38
C GLN A 661 31.56 15.93 5.78
N PRO A 662 31.61 16.39 4.51
CA PRO A 662 30.43 16.94 3.84
C PRO A 662 29.35 15.86 3.64
N ALA A 663 28.08 16.27 3.69
CA ALA A 663 26.95 15.43 3.28
C ALA A 663 27.06 15.13 1.78
N GLY A 664 27.59 13.96 1.44
CA GLY A 664 27.75 13.51 0.06
C GLY A 664 28.01 12.01 0.00
N GLY A 665 27.51 11.37 -1.05
CA GLY A 665 27.66 9.93 -1.26
C GLY A 665 26.48 9.07 -0.82
N GLY A 666 25.39 9.65 -0.30
CA GLY A 666 24.14 8.93 -0.03
C GLY A 666 23.30 8.71 -1.28
N THR A 667 22.31 7.84 -1.13
CA THR A 667 21.40 7.41 -2.19
C THR A 667 19.96 7.74 -1.79
N ASP A 668 19.11 8.02 -2.79
CA ASP A 668 17.67 8.25 -2.58
C ASP A 668 16.93 7.94 -3.91
N PRO A 669 16.26 6.78 -4.03
CA PRO A 669 16.17 5.70 -3.06
C PRO A 669 17.51 4.95 -2.92
N ASP A 670 17.55 3.93 -2.07
CA ASP A 670 18.68 3.01 -1.95
C ASP A 670 19.15 2.47 -3.31
N ASN A 671 20.47 2.31 -3.41
CA ASN A 671 21.12 1.63 -4.51
C ASN A 671 20.98 0.11 -4.37
N TRP A 672 19.82 -0.35 -4.83
CA TRP A 672 19.52 -1.76 -5.02
C TRP A 672 20.26 -2.32 -6.24
N GLN A 673 20.86 -3.50 -6.09
CA GLN A 673 21.48 -4.28 -7.15
C GLN A 673 20.86 -5.66 -7.28
N ILE A 674 21.02 -6.28 -8.46
CA ILE A 674 20.60 -7.67 -8.66
C ILE A 674 21.79 -8.60 -8.42
N LEU A 675 21.61 -9.58 -7.54
CA LEU A 675 22.59 -10.62 -7.23
C LEU A 675 21.99 -12.00 -7.53
N ALA A 676 22.87 -12.98 -7.74
CA ALA A 676 22.48 -14.37 -7.93
C ALA A 676 23.37 -15.36 -7.18
N SER A 677 22.84 -16.55 -6.88
CA SER A 677 23.60 -17.70 -6.39
C SER A 677 23.25 -18.94 -7.21
N VAL A 678 24.26 -19.78 -7.43
CA VAL A 678 24.19 -20.96 -8.30
C VAL A 678 24.32 -22.23 -7.49
N ARG A 679 23.43 -23.19 -7.76
CA ARG A 679 23.58 -24.59 -7.35
C ARG A 679 24.00 -25.42 -8.55
N LYS A 680 25.28 -25.81 -8.60
CA LYS A 680 25.83 -26.70 -9.63
C LYS A 680 25.43 -28.16 -9.38
N ALA A 681 25.26 -28.92 -10.46
CA ALA A 681 25.01 -30.36 -10.43
C ALA A 681 26.23 -31.14 -11.01
N PRO A 682 26.58 -32.32 -10.47
CA PRO A 682 26.03 -32.94 -9.26
C PRO A 682 26.53 -32.23 -8.00
N GLY A 683 25.62 -31.86 -7.10
CA GLY A 683 25.97 -31.10 -5.90
C GLY A 683 24.74 -30.60 -5.15
N ARG A 684 24.93 -30.25 -3.89
CA ARG A 684 23.89 -29.63 -3.04
C ARG A 684 24.28 -28.26 -2.48
N GLY A 685 25.52 -27.83 -2.71
CA GLY A 685 26.01 -26.53 -2.24
C GLY A 685 25.59 -25.39 -3.17
N TRP A 686 25.45 -24.22 -2.57
CA TRP A 686 25.22 -22.95 -3.26
C TRP A 686 26.55 -22.19 -3.36
N SER A 687 26.75 -21.47 -4.46
CA SER A 687 27.89 -20.55 -4.61
C SER A 687 27.72 -19.33 -3.70
N ASN A 688 28.82 -18.61 -3.47
CA ASN A 688 28.71 -17.24 -2.98
C ASN A 688 27.91 -16.39 -3.99
N PRO A 689 27.25 -15.31 -3.52
CA PRO A 689 26.56 -14.38 -4.41
C PRO A 689 27.47 -13.79 -5.48
N VAL A 690 26.94 -13.64 -6.69
CA VAL A 690 27.57 -12.93 -7.81
C VAL A 690 26.68 -11.77 -8.23
N GLN A 691 27.27 -10.63 -8.58
CA GLN A 691 26.53 -9.47 -9.08
C GLN A 691 26.07 -9.71 -10.53
N VAL A 692 24.77 -9.51 -10.78
CA VAL A 692 24.12 -9.56 -12.09
C VAL A 692 24.14 -8.18 -12.73
N SER A 693 23.63 -7.15 -12.04
CA SER A 693 23.49 -5.81 -12.65
C SER A 693 24.76 -4.96 -12.54
N ARG A 694 25.53 -5.08 -11.45
CA ARG A 694 26.84 -4.42 -11.25
C ARG A 694 26.79 -2.89 -11.41
N VAL A 695 25.80 -2.25 -10.79
CA VAL A 695 25.58 -0.79 -10.87
C VAL A 695 25.87 -0.10 -9.53
N THR A 696 26.20 1.18 -9.55
CA THR A 696 26.42 1.97 -8.32
C THR A 696 25.60 3.25 -8.26
N ASP A 697 24.78 3.50 -9.27
CA ASP A 697 24.13 4.78 -9.55
C ASP A 697 22.62 4.61 -9.82
N ARG A 698 22.06 3.45 -9.49
CA ARG A 698 20.69 3.06 -9.83
C ARG A 698 20.05 2.23 -8.72
N SER A 699 18.72 2.19 -8.75
CA SER A 699 17.90 1.32 -7.93
C SER A 699 17.35 0.19 -8.80
N ASP A 700 18.02 -0.95 -8.82
CA ASP A 700 17.64 -2.14 -9.59
C ASP A 700 16.84 -3.13 -8.73
N ARG A 701 15.62 -3.46 -9.14
CA ARG A 701 14.64 -4.17 -8.30
C ARG A 701 13.91 -5.29 -9.04
N HIS A 702 13.20 -6.13 -8.28
CA HIS A 702 12.24 -7.11 -8.78
C HIS A 702 12.73 -8.01 -9.92
N PRO A 703 13.80 -8.82 -9.72
CA PRO A 703 14.33 -9.64 -10.78
C PRO A 703 13.34 -10.73 -11.23
N GLY A 704 13.27 -10.95 -12.53
CA GLY A 704 12.74 -12.16 -13.17
C GLY A 704 13.88 -13.02 -13.71
N LEU A 705 13.69 -14.33 -13.78
CA LEU A 705 14.73 -15.28 -14.16
C LEU A 705 14.14 -16.44 -14.97
N THR A 706 14.78 -16.77 -16.10
CA THR A 706 14.50 -18.00 -16.85
C THR A 706 15.79 -18.59 -17.41
N VAL A 707 15.71 -19.77 -18.02
CA VAL A 707 16.80 -20.40 -18.75
C VAL A 707 16.26 -20.89 -20.09
N ASP A 708 16.98 -20.59 -21.18
CA ASP A 708 16.59 -21.04 -22.52
C ASP A 708 16.93 -22.53 -22.76
N GLU A 709 16.53 -23.07 -23.90
CA GLU A 709 16.78 -24.47 -24.27
C GLU A 709 18.28 -24.80 -24.49
N HIS A 710 19.12 -23.79 -24.71
CA HIS A 710 20.57 -23.94 -24.87
C HIS A 710 21.31 -23.85 -23.53
N GLY A 711 20.62 -23.51 -22.44
CA GLY A 711 21.19 -23.36 -21.12
C GLY A 711 21.69 -21.96 -20.78
N THR A 712 21.33 -20.96 -21.58
CA THR A 712 21.59 -19.55 -21.26
C THR A 712 20.56 -19.08 -20.24
N PHE A 713 21.02 -18.68 -19.06
CA PHE A 713 20.18 -18.02 -18.09
C PHE A 713 19.96 -16.56 -18.52
N VAL A 714 18.73 -16.07 -18.35
CA VAL A 714 18.35 -14.69 -18.64
C VAL A 714 17.72 -14.12 -17.38
N ALA A 715 18.29 -13.02 -16.89
CA ALA A 715 17.73 -12.20 -15.82
C ALA A 715 17.16 -10.91 -16.42
N ILE A 716 15.99 -10.50 -15.94
CA ILE A 716 15.38 -9.18 -16.25
C ILE A 716 15.10 -8.47 -14.92
N TRP A 717 15.16 -7.14 -14.89
CA TRP A 717 14.81 -6.35 -13.71
C TRP A 717 14.33 -4.96 -14.12
N GLU A 718 13.63 -4.29 -13.21
CA GLU A 718 13.33 -2.86 -13.32
C GLU A 718 14.49 -2.04 -12.74
N SER A 719 14.75 -0.89 -13.33
CA SER A 719 15.91 -0.05 -13.03
C SER A 719 15.49 1.41 -13.00
N GLY A 720 15.71 2.07 -11.87
CA GLY A 720 15.45 3.50 -11.65
C GLY A 720 16.74 4.30 -11.47
N ALA A 721 16.69 5.61 -11.74
CA ALA A 721 17.74 6.50 -11.23
C ALA A 721 17.68 6.55 -9.70
N LEU A 722 18.77 6.97 -9.04
CA LEU A 722 18.73 7.35 -7.62
C LEU A 722 18.04 8.73 -7.49
N GLN A 723 16.76 8.73 -7.83
CA GLN A 723 15.84 9.85 -7.75
C GLN A 723 14.47 9.27 -7.38
N SER A 724 14.03 9.49 -6.14
CA SER A 724 12.85 8.86 -5.56
C SER A 724 11.50 9.38 -6.07
N SER A 725 11.49 10.50 -6.79
CA SER A 725 10.28 11.05 -7.41
C SER A 725 10.50 11.68 -8.78
N GLY A 726 9.48 11.66 -9.62
CA GLY A 726 9.51 12.27 -10.95
C GLY A 726 10.44 11.55 -11.92
N ALA A 727 10.66 10.24 -11.74
CA ALA A 727 11.59 9.44 -12.54
C ALA A 727 10.96 8.12 -12.98
N ASN A 728 10.97 7.84 -14.29
CA ASN A 728 10.43 6.60 -14.83
C ASN A 728 11.37 5.41 -14.62
N LEU A 729 10.79 4.25 -14.30
CA LEU A 729 11.49 2.97 -14.35
C LEU A 729 11.59 2.45 -15.79
N GLN A 730 12.70 1.77 -16.04
CA GLN A 730 12.97 1.07 -17.30
C GLN A 730 13.38 -0.38 -17.06
N LEU A 731 13.22 -1.24 -18.06
CA LEU A 731 13.61 -2.64 -17.97
C LEU A 731 15.01 -2.90 -18.51
N ARG A 732 15.80 -3.67 -17.77
CA ARG A 732 17.13 -4.14 -18.16
C ARG A 732 17.21 -5.65 -18.04
N ALA A 733 18.10 -6.26 -18.83
CA ALA A 733 18.34 -7.69 -18.79
C ALA A 733 19.84 -8.01 -18.86
N ALA A 734 20.23 -9.21 -18.42
CA ALA A 734 21.56 -9.75 -18.62
C ALA A 734 21.49 -11.26 -18.82
N ARG A 735 22.53 -11.83 -19.42
CA ARG A 735 22.60 -13.25 -19.79
C ARG A 735 23.79 -13.93 -19.14
N SER A 736 23.67 -15.24 -18.92
CA SER A 736 24.76 -16.09 -18.44
C SER A 736 24.80 -17.41 -19.20
N THR A 737 25.93 -17.71 -19.83
CA THR A 737 26.19 -18.94 -20.60
C THR A 737 27.07 -19.94 -19.85
N ASP A 738 27.52 -19.61 -18.63
CA ASP A 738 28.38 -20.43 -17.79
C ASP A 738 27.66 -20.96 -16.53
N GLY A 739 26.35 -21.11 -16.66
CA GLY A 739 25.51 -21.68 -15.61
C GLY A 739 25.15 -20.71 -14.49
N GLY A 740 25.11 -19.41 -14.75
CA GLY A 740 24.81 -18.36 -13.78
C GLY A 740 26.03 -17.84 -13.02
N THR A 741 27.25 -18.27 -13.38
CA THR A 741 28.48 -17.91 -12.65
C THR A 741 28.94 -16.49 -12.99
N THR A 742 28.80 -16.09 -14.25
CA THR A 742 29.06 -14.73 -14.72
C THR A 742 27.92 -14.22 -15.60
N TRP A 743 27.74 -12.90 -15.61
CA TRP A 743 26.68 -12.21 -16.34
C TRP A 743 27.27 -11.19 -17.30
N THR A 744 26.62 -11.03 -18.46
CA THR A 744 26.92 -9.99 -19.45
C THR A 744 26.70 -8.59 -18.88
N ALA A 745 27.17 -7.56 -19.59
CA ALA A 745 26.67 -6.20 -19.37
C ALA A 745 25.14 -6.15 -19.60
N PHE A 746 24.49 -5.14 -19.03
CA PHE A 746 23.05 -5.00 -19.19
C PHE A 746 22.67 -4.70 -20.64
N GLU A 747 21.52 -5.22 -21.03
CA GLU A 747 20.81 -4.93 -22.27
C GLU A 747 19.53 -4.18 -21.92
N GLN A 748 19.19 -3.19 -22.73
CA GLN A 748 17.95 -2.46 -22.57
C GLN A 748 16.78 -3.26 -23.14
N VAL A 749 15.69 -3.40 -22.39
CA VAL A 749 14.46 -4.07 -22.86
C VAL A 749 13.43 -3.02 -23.22
N CYS A 750 13.11 -2.90 -24.51
CA CYS A 750 12.00 -2.12 -25.05
C CYS A 750 11.79 -0.70 -24.48
N LEU A 751 12.85 0.10 -24.35
CA LEU A 751 12.81 1.42 -23.67
C LEU A 751 11.66 2.35 -24.12
N ALA A 752 10.94 2.89 -23.14
CA ALA A 752 10.15 4.11 -23.24
C ALA A 752 10.76 5.14 -22.29
N PRO A 753 11.30 6.27 -22.77
CA PRO A 753 11.72 7.31 -21.85
C PRO A 753 10.53 7.97 -21.12
N GLU A 754 9.40 8.11 -21.83
CA GLU A 754 8.19 8.82 -21.35
C GLU A 754 7.19 7.93 -20.61
N ALA A 755 7.55 6.68 -20.33
CA ALA A 755 6.68 5.77 -19.60
C ALA A 755 7.47 4.92 -18.63
N MET A 756 6.71 4.39 -17.68
CA MET A 756 7.22 3.58 -16.59
C MET A 756 6.88 2.12 -16.90
N SER A 757 7.88 1.25 -16.80
CA SER A 757 7.72 -0.20 -16.98
C SER A 757 8.06 -0.92 -15.66
N GLN A 758 7.18 -1.79 -15.17
CA GLN A 758 7.34 -2.44 -13.85
C GLN A 758 7.00 -3.92 -13.85
N ARG A 759 7.50 -4.63 -12.82
CA ARG A 759 7.15 -6.03 -12.47
C ARG A 759 7.30 -7.02 -13.61
N ALA A 760 8.41 -6.93 -14.33
CA ALA A 760 8.70 -7.84 -15.42
C ALA A 760 8.81 -9.30 -14.95
N LYS A 761 8.26 -10.23 -15.73
CA LYS A 761 8.41 -11.68 -15.56
C LYS A 761 8.96 -12.31 -16.84
N LEU A 762 9.72 -13.39 -16.67
CA LEU A 762 10.26 -14.20 -17.75
C LEU A 762 9.64 -15.59 -17.73
N GLY A 763 9.50 -16.17 -18.91
CA GLY A 763 9.11 -17.56 -19.10
C GLY A 763 9.48 -18.03 -20.50
N LEU A 764 9.33 -19.32 -20.73
CA LEU A 764 9.49 -19.90 -22.06
C LEU A 764 8.13 -20.08 -22.73
N ASP A 765 8.06 -19.76 -24.01
CA ASP A 765 6.98 -20.17 -24.89
C ASP A 765 7.05 -21.69 -25.16
N PRO A 766 5.98 -22.30 -25.70
CA PRO A 766 5.96 -23.73 -25.96
C PRO A 766 7.07 -24.23 -26.90
N ASP A 767 7.61 -23.35 -27.75
CA ASP A 767 8.68 -23.61 -28.70
C ASP A 767 10.09 -23.36 -28.14
N GLY A 768 10.21 -22.95 -26.85
CA GLY A 768 11.49 -22.66 -26.21
C GLY A 768 11.92 -21.20 -26.26
N THR A 769 11.17 -20.32 -26.96
CA THR A 769 11.49 -18.90 -27.04
C THR A 769 11.38 -18.23 -25.67
N VAL A 770 12.40 -17.45 -25.28
CA VAL A 770 12.34 -16.65 -24.05
C VAL A 770 11.41 -15.45 -24.27
N ARG A 771 10.47 -15.26 -23.35
CA ARG A 771 9.49 -14.17 -23.39
C ARG A 771 9.47 -13.40 -22.09
N ALA A 772 9.40 -12.07 -22.22
CA ALA A 772 9.11 -11.14 -21.13
C ALA A 772 7.65 -10.66 -21.20
N VAL A 773 7.05 -10.43 -20.03
CA VAL A 773 5.83 -9.64 -19.86
C VAL A 773 6.01 -8.65 -18.70
N TRP A 774 5.41 -7.47 -18.80
CA TRP A 774 5.45 -6.43 -17.77
C TRP A 774 4.19 -5.57 -17.87
N TYR A 775 3.95 -4.69 -16.90
CA TYR A 775 2.96 -3.63 -17.06
C TYR A 775 3.63 -2.28 -17.25
N ASP A 776 3.01 -1.43 -18.07
CA ASP A 776 3.61 -0.22 -18.62
C ASP A 776 2.58 0.91 -18.76
N SER A 777 3.04 2.16 -18.62
CA SER A 777 2.20 3.37 -18.70
C SER A 777 2.21 4.10 -20.04
N ARG A 778 2.75 3.50 -21.11
CA ARG A 778 2.79 4.05 -22.49
C ARG A 778 1.43 4.30 -23.13
N ALA A 779 0.36 3.74 -22.61
CA ALA A 779 -0.97 3.88 -23.20
C ALA A 779 -1.46 5.33 -23.16
N THR A 780 -2.15 5.76 -24.21
CA THR A 780 -2.68 7.13 -24.34
C THR A 780 -3.79 7.43 -23.33
N ASP A 781 -4.44 6.41 -22.78
CA ASP A 781 -5.45 6.53 -21.72
C ASP A 781 -4.85 6.54 -20.30
N TRP A 782 -3.51 6.66 -20.21
CA TRP A 782 -2.67 6.71 -19.00
C TRP A 782 -2.64 5.45 -18.14
N ARG A 783 -3.53 4.49 -18.39
CA ARG A 783 -3.69 3.30 -17.57
C ARG A 783 -2.59 2.29 -17.79
N TRP A 784 -2.32 1.49 -16.77
CA TRP A 784 -1.38 0.38 -16.82
C TRP A 784 -1.88 -0.69 -17.80
N LYS A 785 -1.06 -1.06 -18.80
CA LYS A 785 -1.35 -2.16 -19.74
C LYS A 785 -0.26 -3.20 -19.66
N ILE A 786 -0.60 -4.46 -19.96
CA ILE A 786 0.39 -5.53 -20.12
C ILE A 786 1.04 -5.42 -21.50
N PHE A 787 2.36 -5.50 -21.53
CA PHE A 787 3.17 -5.60 -22.74
C PHE A 787 4.01 -6.87 -22.72
N THR A 788 4.46 -7.30 -23.91
CA THR A 788 5.33 -8.45 -24.09
C THR A 788 6.41 -8.21 -25.15
N ALA A 789 7.53 -8.92 -25.01
CA ALA A 789 8.59 -9.02 -26.01
C ALA A 789 9.25 -10.40 -25.93
N THR A 790 9.76 -10.88 -27.07
CA THR A 790 10.54 -12.12 -27.14
C THR A 790 12.02 -11.81 -27.30
N LEU A 791 12.87 -12.69 -26.79
CA LEU A 791 14.31 -12.60 -26.92
C LEU A 791 14.82 -13.60 -27.94
N ASP A 792 15.41 -13.08 -29.02
CA ASP A 792 16.22 -13.87 -29.95
C ASP A 792 17.70 -13.77 -29.53
N THR A 793 18.36 -14.92 -29.39
CA THR A 793 19.72 -14.95 -28.84
C THR A 793 20.74 -14.23 -29.74
N GLY A 794 20.51 -14.16 -31.05
CA GLY A 794 21.40 -13.54 -32.03
C GLY A 794 21.11 -12.06 -32.32
N THR A 795 19.86 -11.63 -32.18
CA THR A 795 19.39 -10.30 -32.61
C THR A 795 18.84 -9.42 -31.48
N GLY A 796 18.57 -9.99 -30.30
CA GLY A 796 18.12 -9.25 -29.12
C GLY A 796 16.60 -9.28 -28.91
N TRP A 797 16.09 -8.29 -28.18
CA TRP A 797 14.67 -8.19 -27.86
C TRP A 797 13.84 -7.69 -29.05
N SER A 798 12.70 -8.31 -29.27
CA SER A 798 11.68 -7.78 -30.19
C SER A 798 11.16 -6.41 -29.70
N PRO A 799 10.52 -5.62 -30.58
CA PRO A 799 9.71 -4.50 -30.13
C PRO A 799 8.64 -4.94 -29.11
N ALA A 800 8.27 -4.02 -28.21
CA ALA A 800 7.17 -4.26 -27.28
C ALA A 800 5.83 -4.35 -28.02
N VAL A 801 5.00 -5.31 -27.60
CA VAL A 801 3.64 -5.52 -28.10
C VAL A 801 2.67 -5.42 -26.94
N GLN A 802 1.65 -4.56 -27.07
CA GLN A 802 0.59 -4.44 -26.07
C GLN A 802 -0.34 -5.67 -26.13
N VAL A 803 -0.63 -6.24 -24.97
CA VAL A 803 -1.44 -7.46 -24.81
C VAL A 803 -2.88 -7.15 -24.39
N THR A 804 -3.06 -6.12 -23.56
CA THR A 804 -4.36 -5.78 -22.95
C THR A 804 -4.82 -4.40 -23.37
N ALA A 805 -6.13 -4.20 -23.52
CA ALA A 805 -6.74 -2.92 -23.82
C ALA A 805 -7.52 -2.35 -22.62
N ARG A 806 -8.51 -3.09 -22.11
CA ARG A 806 -9.45 -2.57 -21.12
C ARG A 806 -8.87 -2.53 -19.69
N GLY A 807 -9.15 -1.44 -18.96
CA GLY A 807 -8.82 -1.27 -17.54
C GLY A 807 -7.34 -0.95 -17.28
N ASN A 808 -7.01 -0.80 -16.00
CA ASN A 808 -5.66 -1.00 -15.48
C ASN A 808 -5.37 -2.50 -15.41
N ASN A 809 -4.18 -2.90 -15.83
CA ASN A 809 -3.75 -4.29 -15.90
C ASN A 809 -2.34 -4.38 -15.33
N THR A 810 -2.18 -5.13 -14.24
CA THR A 810 -0.96 -5.12 -13.40
C THR A 810 -0.61 -6.53 -12.93
N TRP A 811 0.55 -6.67 -12.29
CA TRP A 811 1.02 -7.93 -11.68
C TRP A 811 0.95 -9.15 -12.60
N PRO A 812 1.55 -9.11 -13.82
CA PRO A 812 1.50 -10.24 -14.72
C PRO A 812 2.40 -11.37 -14.24
N ALA A 813 2.00 -12.60 -14.56
CA ALA A 813 2.84 -13.79 -14.55
C ALA A 813 2.66 -14.54 -15.87
N LEU A 814 3.69 -15.26 -16.32
CA LEU A 814 3.62 -16.05 -17.56
C LEU A 814 4.16 -17.46 -17.39
N HIS A 815 3.59 -18.39 -18.15
CA HIS A 815 4.16 -19.71 -18.35
C HIS A 815 3.65 -20.32 -19.66
N ARG A 816 4.56 -20.79 -20.53
CA ARG A 816 4.22 -21.46 -21.80
C ARG A 816 3.28 -20.65 -22.69
N GLY A 817 3.57 -19.36 -22.86
CA GLY A 817 2.78 -18.43 -23.68
C GLY A 817 1.41 -18.07 -23.11
N VAL A 818 1.11 -18.45 -21.86
CA VAL A 818 -0.12 -18.03 -21.16
C VAL A 818 0.24 -17.01 -20.11
N VAL A 819 -0.45 -15.87 -20.13
CA VAL A 819 -0.30 -14.77 -19.17
C VAL A 819 -1.50 -14.77 -18.24
N VAL A 820 -1.27 -14.55 -16.95
CA VAL A 820 -2.29 -14.13 -15.98
C VAL A 820 -1.93 -12.77 -15.42
N PHE A 821 -2.93 -11.95 -15.12
CA PHE A 821 -2.72 -10.58 -14.61
C PHE A 821 -3.93 -10.12 -13.79
N THR A 822 -3.72 -9.10 -12.97
CA THR A 822 -4.76 -8.43 -12.16
C THR A 822 -5.34 -7.27 -12.95
N SER A 823 -6.66 -7.05 -12.90
CA SER A 823 -7.30 -5.94 -13.59
C SER A 823 -8.58 -5.42 -12.94
N ASP A 824 -8.78 -4.11 -13.02
CA ASP A 824 -9.97 -3.39 -12.59
C ASP A 824 -11.02 -3.27 -13.71
N ARG A 825 -10.87 -3.94 -14.85
CA ARG A 825 -11.70 -3.74 -16.05
C ARG A 825 -13.21 -3.96 -15.84
N ALA A 826 -13.60 -4.66 -14.78
CA ALA A 826 -14.98 -4.89 -14.39
C ALA A 826 -15.52 -3.90 -13.34
N ALA A 827 -14.68 -2.97 -12.85
CA ALA A 827 -15.09 -1.85 -12.02
C ALA A 827 -16.12 -1.00 -12.78
N LYS A 828 -17.10 -0.50 -12.03
CA LYS A 828 -18.21 0.31 -12.54
C LYS A 828 -18.04 1.80 -12.23
N ARG A 829 -17.13 2.15 -11.33
CA ARG A 829 -16.89 3.51 -10.85
C ARG A 829 -15.40 3.80 -10.72
N THR A 830 -15.00 5.06 -10.86
CA THR A 830 -13.60 5.49 -10.65
C THR A 830 -13.22 5.68 -9.18
N GLN A 831 -14.22 5.70 -8.30
CA GLN A 831 -14.10 5.84 -6.85
C GLN A 831 -14.99 4.82 -6.15
N ARG A 832 -14.62 4.42 -4.92
CA ARG A 832 -15.41 3.48 -4.09
C ARG A 832 -15.73 2.13 -4.77
N ASP A 833 -14.89 1.70 -5.71
CA ASP A 833 -15.00 0.38 -6.33
C ASP A 833 -13.66 -0.35 -6.18
N ALA A 834 -13.63 -1.32 -5.28
CA ALA A 834 -12.43 -2.11 -4.98
C ALA A 834 -12.19 -3.27 -5.95
N THR A 835 -12.95 -3.36 -7.06
CA THR A 835 -12.86 -4.47 -8.00
C THR A 835 -11.45 -4.61 -8.55
N GLN A 836 -10.80 -5.71 -8.20
CA GLN A 836 -9.64 -6.26 -8.89
C GLN A 836 -9.90 -7.73 -9.13
N GLN A 837 -9.73 -8.19 -10.36
CA GLN A 837 -9.97 -9.58 -10.75
C GLN A 837 -8.78 -10.13 -11.53
N VAL A 838 -8.63 -11.46 -11.52
CA VAL A 838 -7.56 -12.14 -12.25
C VAL A 838 -8.08 -12.60 -13.61
N TYR A 839 -7.39 -12.19 -14.66
CA TYR A 839 -7.67 -12.55 -16.04
C TYR A 839 -6.52 -13.34 -16.65
N THR A 840 -6.80 -14.05 -17.74
CA THR A 840 -5.79 -14.76 -18.53
C THR A 840 -5.87 -14.41 -20.01
N VAL A 841 -4.71 -14.34 -20.67
CA VAL A 841 -4.56 -14.22 -22.13
C VAL A 841 -3.58 -15.28 -22.60
N LYS A 842 -3.86 -15.91 -23.74
CA LYS A 842 -2.89 -16.74 -24.45
C LYS A 842 -2.25 -15.93 -25.56
N LEU A 843 -0.93 -15.85 -25.55
CA LEU A 843 -0.12 -15.17 -26.56
C LEU A 843 0.02 -16.07 -27.80
N ALA A 844 0.20 -15.41 -28.94
CA ALA A 844 0.36 -16.06 -30.24
C ALA A 844 1.75 -16.68 -30.40
#